data_AF-A0A7S0BFS2-F1
#
_entry.id   AF-A0A7S0BFS2-F1
#
_cell.length_a   1.000
_cell.length_b   1.000
_cell.length_c   1.000
_cell.angle_alpha   90.00
_cell.angle_beta   90.00
_cell.angle_gamma   90.00
#
_symmetry.space_group_name_H-M   'P 1'
#
loop_
_entity.id
_entity.type
_entity.pdbx_description
1 polymer ?
#
loop_
_entity_poly.entity_id
_entity_poly.type
_entity_poly.pdbx_seq_one_letter_code
_entity_poly.pdbx_strand_id
1 'polypeptide(L)'
;MGLGKTVEILCLVLTNPRVLCSERSLKDQESTASEEACCEVCKCTELEDSEHSFFYEYAVACSWIQCDECKQWLHALCGGIYERTTLEALREDSYLCNGCASRAETVGEKYEGRSSLIIVPTALLRQWEEEIEKHTLPGYVKTVTYEGLRSSRYIAARELADADIVLTTYDALRTDFNHSDPSTRARTLRREKKYRTIPTPLMMVNWWRVCLDEAQMVESESAVATQMALRLSAQIRWCITGTPARNQLRQVQGLVQFVGIRPFSDPFWWKSALLQQSEEDIKSYFRSFVWRTKKDDVAEELGLPPQESKVTKLHFSPAEAYFYRRQHEACRATAERVLKNLPAGLLLNGINGGGLLRKLEMLRQACCHPQVGGSGLRSLSKQQNSEAMNMDEVVDALIRRAKVECEDAQRLFIAASNGVASCCLLTGGRDLAQAVNLYRESLKIAEENSVYFKMDRMQKMHIFHNYAEALDLIDLELKKSTLSDDTASVLKRIGRTLRDSELRDQTKVMQNEYVAEVKAKLVVSQAEFEKTRHDVEEIAAKKKGELVWWVTAVREVDLDTGLSAQLPQRIQTELLDAYHGRKNQRSLCSSVTSAAGLKFVLERELTAMDTKRKELLDRLLSLPGSKPPTADDVAISGNCQKCRPDRTGDICEHCESEKFFSAYEKALFYVREKNINSATPSTSRDGVVAHGEGGVRLQGEVERILRILLTFLRRTSRDQMLVE
;
A
#
# COMPACT_ATOMS: atom_id res chain seq x y z
N MET A 1 -30.48 -38.96 -0.51
CA MET A 1 -29.45 -37.92 -0.71
C MET A 1 -28.11 -38.59 -0.44
N GLY A 2 -27.27 -38.76 -1.46
CA GLY A 2 -25.93 -39.29 -1.29
C GLY A 2 -25.24 -38.50 -0.17
N LEU A 3 -24.76 -39.22 0.83
CA LEU A 3 -24.12 -38.64 2.01
C LEU A 3 -22.96 -37.77 1.48
N GLY A 4 -23.02 -36.45 1.70
CA GLY A 4 -21.97 -35.55 1.21
C GLY A 4 -20.59 -36.01 1.68
N LYS A 5 -19.52 -35.62 0.97
CA LYS A 5 -18.12 -36.04 1.27
C LYS A 5 -17.80 -36.01 2.77
N THR A 6 -18.27 -34.97 3.46
CA THR A 6 -18.16 -34.76 4.91
C THR A 6 -18.70 -35.94 5.71
N VAL A 7 -19.93 -36.39 5.42
CA VAL A 7 -20.59 -37.47 6.17
C VAL A 7 -19.91 -38.82 5.93
N GLU A 8 -19.48 -39.10 4.69
CA GLU A 8 -18.69 -40.30 4.39
C GLU A 8 -17.40 -40.34 5.21
N ILE A 9 -16.67 -39.23 5.27
CA ILE A 9 -15.44 -39.13 6.07
C ILE A 9 -15.75 -39.28 7.56
N LEU A 10 -16.82 -38.66 8.07
CA LEU A 10 -17.21 -38.81 9.47
C LEU A 10 -17.50 -40.27 9.80
N CYS A 11 -18.25 -40.98 8.95
CA CYS A 11 -18.47 -42.41 9.12
C CYS A 11 -17.16 -43.20 9.12
N LEU A 12 -16.21 -42.90 8.22
CA LEU A 12 -14.90 -43.56 8.17
C LEU A 12 -14.04 -43.27 9.41
N VAL A 13 -14.09 -42.04 9.93
CA VAL A 13 -13.37 -41.65 11.15
C VAL A 13 -13.92 -42.41 12.36
N LEU A 14 -15.25 -42.51 12.49
CA LEU A 14 -15.92 -43.15 13.62
C LEU A 14 -15.88 -44.69 13.56
N THR A 15 -15.83 -45.29 12.38
CA THR A 15 -15.76 -46.77 12.22
C THR A 15 -14.37 -47.34 12.45
N ASN A 16 -13.32 -46.53 12.39
CA ASN A 16 -11.94 -46.98 12.59
C ASN A 16 -11.22 -46.18 13.71
N PRO A 17 -11.74 -46.14 14.95
CA PRO A 17 -11.11 -45.37 16.02
C PRO A 17 -9.74 -45.94 16.39
N ARG A 18 -8.81 -45.08 16.84
CA ARG A 18 -7.53 -45.53 17.39
C ARG A 18 -7.75 -46.11 18.78
N VAL A 19 -7.60 -47.42 18.93
CA VAL A 19 -7.60 -48.06 20.25
C VAL A 19 -6.25 -47.79 20.91
N LEU A 20 -6.21 -46.88 21.87
CA LEU A 20 -5.01 -46.65 22.69
C LEU A 20 -4.85 -47.87 23.61
N CYS A 21 -3.73 -48.59 23.48
CA CYS A 21 -3.38 -49.62 24.44
C CYS A 21 -3.12 -48.93 25.79
N SER A 22 -3.89 -49.28 26.81
CA SER A 22 -3.83 -48.66 28.13
C SER A 22 -2.43 -48.71 28.72
N GLU A 23 -2.05 -47.60 29.36
CA GLU A 23 -0.91 -47.41 30.27
C GLU A 23 0.49 -47.30 29.63
N ARG A 24 0.78 -46.09 29.14
CA ARG A 24 1.85 -45.32 29.79
C ARG A 24 1.22 -44.15 30.51
N SER A 25 0.67 -44.43 31.70
CA SER A 25 0.76 -43.44 32.77
C SER A 25 2.25 -43.15 32.88
N LEU A 26 2.67 -41.95 32.48
CA LEU A 26 3.93 -41.39 32.94
C LEU A 26 3.76 -41.30 34.47
N LYS A 27 4.02 -42.41 35.16
CA LYS A 27 4.32 -42.40 36.58
C LYS A 27 5.35 -41.31 36.75
N ASP A 28 5.08 -40.42 37.69
CA ASP A 28 6.02 -39.48 38.25
C ASP A 28 7.39 -40.15 38.37
N GLN A 29 8.23 -39.97 37.34
CA GLN A 29 9.65 -40.12 37.54
C GLN A 29 10.01 -38.85 38.24
N GLU A 30 10.05 -38.93 39.57
CA GLU A 30 10.85 -38.05 40.41
C GLU A 30 12.28 -38.06 39.84
N SER A 31 12.51 -37.22 38.84
CA SER A 31 13.85 -36.83 38.49
C SER A 31 14.32 -36.01 39.68
N THR A 32 15.19 -36.60 40.49
CA THR A 32 16.03 -35.90 41.45
C THR A 32 16.91 -34.92 40.67
N ALA A 33 16.33 -33.80 40.25
CA ALA A 33 17.06 -32.63 39.82
C ALA A 33 17.51 -31.93 41.11
N SER A 34 18.82 -31.97 41.34
CA SER A 34 19.53 -31.23 42.38
C SER A 34 18.93 -29.84 42.63
N GLU A 35 18.66 -29.53 43.90
CA GLU A 35 18.07 -28.28 44.43
C GLU A 35 18.90 -27.00 44.20
N GLU A 36 19.77 -26.95 43.19
CA GLU A 36 20.57 -25.76 42.90
C GLU A 36 20.39 -25.32 41.44
N ALA A 37 19.89 -24.08 41.32
CA ALA A 37 19.68 -23.27 40.11
C ALA A 37 18.39 -23.52 39.30
N CYS A 38 17.45 -22.57 39.34
CA CYS A 38 17.49 -21.37 38.47
C CYS A 38 16.12 -20.63 38.52
N CYS A 39 15.94 -19.72 39.47
CA CYS A 39 14.82 -18.77 39.41
C CYS A 39 15.19 -17.62 38.45
N GLU A 40 15.30 -17.91 37.14
CA GLU A 40 15.54 -16.89 36.10
C GLU A 40 14.21 -16.44 35.48
N VAL A 41 13.73 -15.27 35.92
CA VAL A 41 12.60 -14.53 35.31
C VAL A 41 12.86 -14.28 33.81
N CYS A 42 11.81 -14.25 32.97
CA CYS A 42 11.95 -13.89 31.54
C CYS A 42 12.87 -12.67 31.34
N LYS A 43 13.97 -12.85 30.59
CA LYS A 43 14.99 -11.80 30.30
C LYS A 43 14.54 -10.74 29.29
N CYS A 44 13.23 -10.60 29.10
CA CYS A 44 12.63 -9.71 28.13
C CYS A 44 12.53 -8.29 28.73
N THR A 45 13.41 -7.40 28.28
CA THR A 45 13.55 -6.02 28.80
C THR A 45 12.55 -5.00 28.21
N GLU A 46 11.47 -5.43 27.55
CA GLU A 46 10.62 -4.54 26.73
C GLU A 46 9.14 -4.98 26.73
N LEU A 47 8.43 -4.79 27.85
CA LEU A 47 6.95 -4.74 27.83
C LEU A 47 6.39 -3.42 28.37
N GLU A 48 7.23 -2.46 28.74
CA GLU A 48 6.78 -1.13 29.15
C GLU A 48 6.65 -0.13 27.97
N ASP A 49 7.28 -0.41 26.81
CA ASP A 49 7.40 0.55 25.69
C ASP A 49 7.10 -0.09 24.31
N SER A 50 5.85 -0.46 23.99
CA SER A 50 5.51 -0.67 22.57
C SER A 50 4.12 -0.14 22.21
N GLU A 51 4.10 0.84 21.31
CA GLU A 51 2.90 1.30 20.57
C GLU A 51 2.43 0.25 19.52
N HIS A 52 2.40 -1.03 19.91
CA HIS A 52 1.83 -2.11 19.12
C HIS A 52 0.55 -2.69 19.75
N SER A 53 -0.20 -1.85 20.48
CA SER A 53 -1.55 -2.16 20.95
C SER A 53 -2.59 -1.36 20.16
N PHE A 54 -2.84 -1.80 18.93
CA PHE A 54 -4.18 -1.70 18.37
C PHE A 54 -4.71 -3.14 18.36
N PHE A 55 -5.66 -3.41 19.26
CA PHE A 55 -6.41 -4.66 19.44
C PHE A 55 -5.82 -5.79 20.31
N TYR A 56 -5.38 -5.56 21.55
CA TYR A 56 -5.44 -6.62 22.59
C TYR A 56 -5.63 -6.00 23.99
N GLU A 57 -6.40 -6.63 24.87
CA GLU A 57 -6.72 -6.13 26.22
C GLU A 57 -5.45 -5.91 27.07
N TYR A 58 -5.30 -4.70 27.62
CA TYR A 58 -4.17 -4.23 28.43
C TYR A 58 -3.83 -5.15 29.64
N ALA A 59 -4.73 -6.05 30.04
CA ALA A 59 -4.55 -6.95 31.18
C ALA A 59 -3.61 -8.15 30.91
N VAL A 60 -3.47 -8.60 29.66
CA VAL A 60 -2.66 -9.80 29.33
C VAL A 60 -1.17 -9.47 29.28
N ALA A 61 -0.83 -8.25 28.85
CA ALA A 61 0.56 -7.81 28.67
C ALA A 61 1.38 -7.81 29.97
N CYS A 62 0.76 -7.54 31.12
CA CYS A 62 1.41 -7.51 32.43
C CYS A 62 1.29 -8.81 33.24
N SER A 63 0.71 -9.85 32.65
CA SER A 63 0.42 -11.09 33.37
C SER A 63 1.52 -12.14 33.19
N TRP A 64 1.70 -13.00 34.19
CA TRP A 64 2.74 -14.04 34.24
C TRP A 64 2.14 -15.44 34.26
N ILE A 65 2.87 -16.40 33.67
CA ILE A 65 2.59 -17.83 33.69
C ILE A 65 3.87 -18.63 34.00
N GLN A 66 3.75 -19.73 34.74
CA GLN A 66 4.87 -20.59 35.11
C GLN A 66 4.87 -21.87 34.25
N CYS A 67 6.02 -22.23 33.70
CA CYS A 67 6.21 -23.51 33.03
C CYS A 67 6.18 -24.68 34.02
N ASP A 68 5.44 -25.74 33.72
CA ASP A 68 5.38 -26.93 34.59
C ASP A 68 6.66 -27.75 34.64
N GLU A 69 7.43 -27.77 33.54
CA GLU A 69 8.68 -28.55 33.47
C GLU A 69 9.87 -27.80 34.07
N CYS A 70 10.22 -26.63 33.53
CA CYS A 70 11.40 -25.89 33.98
C CYS A 70 11.12 -24.92 35.12
N LYS A 71 9.88 -24.84 35.60
CA LYS A 71 9.43 -23.92 36.67
C LYS A 71 9.72 -22.44 36.42
N GLN A 72 10.05 -22.06 35.18
CA GLN A 72 10.38 -20.70 34.78
C GLN A 72 9.11 -19.84 34.61
N TRP A 73 9.14 -18.61 35.16
CA TRP A 73 8.10 -17.61 34.99
C TRP A 73 8.31 -16.77 33.72
N LEU A 74 7.28 -16.73 32.88
CA LEU A 74 7.26 -15.99 31.61
C LEU A 74 6.11 -14.98 31.62
N HIS A 75 6.30 -13.82 30.98
CA HIS A 75 5.16 -12.97 30.63
C HIS A 75 4.23 -13.77 29.70
N ALA A 76 2.92 -13.62 29.88
CA ALA A 76 1.89 -14.31 29.09
C ALA A 76 2.14 -14.16 27.59
N LEU A 77 2.44 -12.93 27.13
CA LEU A 77 2.79 -12.64 25.73
C LEU A 77 4.07 -13.34 25.26
N CYS A 78 5.10 -13.42 26.12
CA CYS A 78 6.34 -14.14 25.82
C CYS A 78 6.15 -15.67 25.80
N GLY A 79 5.12 -16.15 26.49
CA GLY A 79 4.62 -17.52 26.44
C GLY A 79 3.66 -17.82 25.29
N GLY A 80 3.32 -16.82 24.45
CA GLY A 80 2.38 -16.99 23.32
C GLY A 80 0.90 -16.89 23.70
N ILE A 81 0.59 -16.30 24.85
CA ILE A 81 -0.79 -16.13 25.34
C ILE A 81 -1.20 -14.67 25.11
N TYR A 82 -2.22 -14.47 24.27
CA TYR A 82 -2.70 -13.16 23.86
C TYR A 82 -4.04 -12.76 24.49
N GLU A 83 -4.74 -13.69 25.13
CA GLU A 83 -6.03 -13.48 25.80
C GLU A 83 -6.01 -13.86 27.28
N ARG A 84 -6.79 -13.12 28.08
CA ARG A 84 -6.87 -13.29 29.53
C ARG A 84 -7.57 -14.58 29.93
N THR A 85 -8.65 -14.93 29.23
CA THR A 85 -9.39 -16.19 29.42
C THR A 85 -8.50 -17.41 29.21
N THR A 86 -7.65 -17.37 28.18
CA THR A 86 -6.66 -18.41 27.88
C THR A 86 -5.61 -18.51 28.99
N LEU A 87 -5.14 -17.37 29.52
CA LEU A 87 -4.21 -17.36 30.65
C LEU A 87 -4.83 -17.95 31.92
N GLU A 88 -6.11 -17.63 32.20
CA GLU A 88 -6.84 -18.15 33.35
C GLU A 88 -7.05 -19.67 33.24
N ALA A 89 -7.42 -20.18 32.05
CA ALA A 89 -7.51 -21.62 31.79
C ALA A 89 -6.16 -22.35 31.94
N LEU A 90 -5.08 -21.80 31.38
CA LEU A 90 -3.73 -22.37 31.48
C LEU A 90 -3.09 -22.26 32.86
N ARG A 91 -3.69 -21.54 33.81
CA ARG A 91 -3.29 -21.58 35.23
C ARG A 91 -3.87 -22.79 35.96
N GLU A 92 -4.99 -23.31 35.46
CA GLU A 92 -5.64 -24.51 35.98
C GLU A 92 -5.16 -25.77 35.23
N ASP A 93 -4.82 -25.64 33.95
CA ASP A 93 -4.24 -26.69 33.09
C ASP A 93 -2.71 -26.65 33.02
N SER A 94 -2.08 -27.68 32.44
CA SER A 94 -0.62 -27.75 32.30
C SER A 94 -0.08 -26.84 31.18
N TYR A 95 0.91 -25.99 31.49
CA TYR A 95 1.60 -25.11 30.53
C TYR A 95 3.10 -25.45 30.41
N LEU A 96 3.57 -25.61 29.18
CA LEU A 96 5.00 -25.82 28.87
C LEU A 96 5.56 -24.60 28.14
N CYS A 97 6.70 -24.09 28.60
CA CYS A 97 7.38 -22.98 27.93
C CYS A 97 8.04 -23.40 26.62
N ASN A 98 8.36 -22.40 25.80
CA ASN A 98 9.05 -22.53 24.51
C ASN A 98 10.31 -23.40 24.57
N GLY A 99 11.08 -23.32 25.65
CA GLY A 99 12.29 -24.11 25.86
C GLY A 99 11.97 -25.59 26.08
N CYS A 100 11.07 -25.89 27.00
CA CYS A 100 10.64 -27.25 27.31
C CYS A 100 9.92 -27.90 26.13
N ALA A 101 8.99 -27.18 25.50
CA ALA A 101 8.26 -27.66 24.33
C ALA A 101 9.17 -28.01 23.14
N SER A 102 10.20 -27.20 22.88
CA SER A 102 11.19 -27.48 21.80
C SER A 102 12.13 -28.64 22.15
N ARG A 103 12.42 -28.85 23.45
CA ARG A 103 13.19 -30.02 23.91
C ARG A 103 12.38 -31.30 23.75
N ALA A 104 11.10 -31.30 24.11
CA ALA A 104 10.21 -32.44 23.92
C ALA A 104 10.18 -32.89 22.44
N GLU A 105 10.19 -31.93 21.50
CA GLU A 105 10.26 -32.22 20.05
C GLU A 105 11.59 -32.84 19.62
N THR A 106 12.71 -32.39 20.18
CA THR A 106 14.06 -32.93 19.86
C THR A 106 14.37 -34.27 20.54
N VAL A 107 13.73 -34.56 21.68
CA VAL A 107 13.81 -35.85 22.39
C VAL A 107 12.83 -36.89 21.80
N GLY A 108 11.88 -36.47 20.96
CA GLY A 108 10.95 -37.36 20.27
C GLY A 108 9.71 -37.74 21.07
N GLU A 109 9.40 -37.01 22.14
CA GLU A 109 8.23 -37.23 23.00
C GLU A 109 7.00 -36.51 22.43
N LYS A 110 6.46 -37.04 21.32
CA LYS A 110 5.17 -36.58 20.78
C LYS A 110 4.01 -37.19 21.57
N TYR A 111 2.95 -36.42 21.77
CA TYR A 111 1.71 -36.94 22.32
C TYR A 111 1.08 -37.92 21.33
N GLU A 112 0.92 -39.17 21.75
CA GLU A 112 0.19 -40.16 20.95
C GLU A 112 -1.31 -39.86 21.00
N GLY A 113 -1.80 -39.20 19.94
CA GLY A 113 -3.19 -38.78 19.86
C GLY A 113 -4.08 -39.85 19.22
N ARG A 114 -5.32 -39.96 19.71
CA ARG A 114 -6.41 -40.66 18.99
C ARG A 114 -7.04 -39.77 17.91
N SER A 115 -6.66 -38.50 17.87
CA SER A 115 -7.25 -37.46 17.04
C SER A 115 -7.04 -37.65 15.55
N SER A 116 -8.11 -37.37 14.80
CA SER A 116 -8.10 -37.18 13.34
C SER A 116 -8.04 -35.68 13.03
N LEU A 117 -6.93 -35.22 12.46
CA LEU A 117 -6.77 -33.85 11.99
C LEU A 117 -7.38 -33.69 10.60
N ILE A 118 -8.36 -32.82 10.44
CA ILE A 118 -9.01 -32.52 9.16
C ILE A 118 -8.66 -31.08 8.78
N ILE A 119 -7.97 -30.93 7.65
CA ILE A 119 -7.51 -29.65 7.11
C ILE A 119 -8.46 -29.24 5.98
N VAL A 120 -9.13 -28.10 6.14
CA VAL A 120 -10.19 -27.65 5.25
C VAL A 120 -9.92 -26.24 4.70
N PRO A 121 -10.50 -25.85 3.54
CA PRO A 121 -10.58 -24.44 3.16
C PRO A 121 -11.33 -23.64 4.23
N THR A 122 -10.90 -22.41 4.51
CA THR A 122 -11.52 -21.53 5.52
C THR A 122 -13.03 -21.36 5.33
N ALA A 123 -13.50 -21.34 4.08
CA ALA A 123 -14.93 -21.26 3.75
C ALA A 123 -15.76 -22.50 4.13
N LEU A 124 -15.13 -23.66 4.32
CA LEU A 124 -15.81 -24.93 4.64
C LEU A 124 -15.74 -25.29 6.14
N LEU A 125 -15.00 -24.52 6.95
CA LEU A 125 -14.80 -24.83 8.36
C LEU A 125 -16.13 -24.93 9.13
N ARG A 126 -16.98 -23.90 9.01
CA ARG A 126 -18.30 -23.87 9.64
C ARG A 126 -19.22 -24.99 9.15
N GLN A 127 -19.14 -25.33 7.86
CA GLN A 127 -19.93 -26.43 7.30
C GLN A 127 -19.52 -27.77 7.93
N TRP A 128 -18.23 -27.98 8.18
CA TRP A 128 -17.75 -29.18 8.87
C TRP A 128 -18.24 -29.26 10.32
N GLU A 129 -18.24 -28.14 11.05
CA GLU A 129 -18.78 -28.06 12.42
C GLU A 129 -20.28 -28.42 12.44
N GLU A 130 -21.08 -27.80 11.57
CA GLU A 130 -22.53 -28.06 11.47
C GLU A 130 -22.83 -29.52 11.10
N GLU A 131 -22.07 -30.11 10.19
CA GLU A 131 -22.27 -31.50 9.78
C GLU A 131 -21.88 -32.50 10.89
N ILE A 132 -20.83 -32.22 11.67
CA ILE A 132 -20.47 -33.02 12.84
C ILE A 132 -21.58 -32.96 13.88
N GLU A 133 -22.05 -31.76 14.24
CA GLU A 133 -23.12 -31.57 15.23
C GLU A 133 -24.43 -32.25 14.80
N LYS A 134 -24.75 -32.18 13.52
CA LYS A 134 -25.97 -32.77 12.96
C LYS A 134 -25.95 -34.29 12.90
N HIS A 135 -24.78 -34.88 12.63
CA HIS A 135 -24.64 -36.31 12.38
C HIS A 135 -24.06 -37.10 13.56
N THR A 136 -23.77 -36.44 14.68
CA THR A 136 -23.29 -37.09 15.91
C THR A 136 -24.19 -36.73 17.09
N LEU A 137 -24.26 -37.60 18.11
CA LEU A 137 -24.97 -37.26 19.35
C LEU A 137 -24.13 -36.24 20.15
N PRO A 138 -24.75 -35.25 20.80
CA PRO A 138 -24.03 -34.28 21.63
C PRO A 138 -23.14 -34.99 22.67
N GLY A 139 -21.85 -34.66 22.67
CA GLY A 139 -20.85 -35.24 23.59
C GLY A 139 -20.30 -36.62 23.19
N TYR A 140 -20.75 -37.21 22.07
CA TYR A 140 -20.21 -38.49 21.58
C TYR A 140 -18.82 -38.35 20.94
N VAL A 141 -18.57 -37.22 20.26
CA VAL A 141 -17.30 -36.91 19.60
C VAL A 141 -16.73 -35.64 20.21
N LYS A 142 -15.49 -35.70 20.71
CA LYS A 142 -14.79 -34.51 21.19
C LYS A 142 -14.13 -33.79 20.01
N THR A 143 -14.67 -32.63 19.65
CA THR A 143 -14.20 -31.82 18.52
C THR A 143 -13.51 -30.54 18.97
N VAL A 144 -12.37 -30.21 18.35
CA VAL A 144 -11.61 -28.98 18.62
C VAL A 144 -11.26 -28.27 17.32
N THR A 145 -11.57 -26.98 17.24
CA THR A 145 -11.21 -26.14 16.08
C THR A 145 -9.92 -25.37 16.38
N TYR A 146 -8.89 -25.62 15.57
CA TYR A 146 -7.58 -24.98 15.64
C TYR A 146 -7.41 -23.94 14.53
N GLU A 147 -7.39 -22.67 14.92
CA GLU A 147 -7.32 -21.51 14.00
C GLU A 147 -5.90 -20.94 13.81
N GLY A 148 -4.87 -21.63 14.32
CA GLY A 148 -3.47 -21.20 14.22
C GLY A 148 -2.96 -20.49 15.48
N LEU A 149 -1.63 -20.39 15.59
CA LEU A 149 -0.96 -19.93 16.83
C LEU A 149 -1.21 -18.45 17.17
N ARG A 150 -1.69 -17.67 16.20
CA ARG A 150 -2.00 -16.23 16.34
C ARG A 150 -3.50 -15.96 16.50
N SER A 151 -4.32 -17.01 16.62
CA SER A 151 -5.73 -16.85 16.96
C SER A 151 -5.89 -16.43 18.42
N SER A 152 -7.09 -15.96 18.77
CA SER A 152 -7.54 -15.57 20.11
C SER A 152 -7.19 -16.59 21.19
N ARG A 153 -7.40 -17.88 20.89
CA ARG A 153 -7.24 -18.98 21.85
C ARG A 153 -5.99 -19.82 21.56
N TYR A 154 -5.08 -19.91 22.54
CA TYR A 154 -4.00 -20.92 22.51
C TYR A 154 -4.57 -22.28 22.93
N ILE A 155 -4.29 -23.32 22.14
CA ILE A 155 -4.75 -24.68 22.40
C ILE A 155 -3.52 -25.56 22.65
N ALA A 156 -3.47 -26.19 23.83
CA ALA A 156 -2.36 -27.04 24.21
C ALA A 156 -2.31 -28.32 23.36
N ALA A 157 -1.11 -28.84 23.08
CA ALA A 157 -0.94 -30.07 22.31
C ALA A 157 -1.65 -31.29 22.94
N ARG A 158 -1.76 -31.33 24.28
CA ARG A 158 -2.51 -32.37 25.00
C ARG A 158 -4.01 -32.33 24.69
N GLU A 159 -4.61 -31.14 24.61
CA GLU A 159 -6.02 -30.98 24.25
C GLU A 159 -6.28 -31.46 22.82
N LEU A 160 -5.37 -31.14 21.89
CA LEU A 160 -5.42 -31.62 20.50
C LEU A 160 -5.24 -33.15 20.39
N ALA A 161 -4.44 -33.76 21.27
CA ALA A 161 -4.19 -35.20 21.27
C ALA A 161 -5.38 -35.99 21.87
N ASP A 162 -6.07 -35.42 22.86
CA ASP A 162 -7.22 -36.03 23.54
C ASP A 162 -8.54 -35.93 22.74
N ALA A 163 -8.64 -34.94 21.84
CA ALA A 163 -9.77 -34.81 20.93
C ALA A 163 -9.93 -36.03 19.99
N ASP A 164 -11.14 -36.27 19.50
CA ASP A 164 -11.41 -37.29 18.47
C ASP A 164 -11.23 -36.69 17.07
N ILE A 165 -11.67 -35.44 16.87
CA ILE A 165 -11.54 -34.68 15.62
C ILE A 165 -10.96 -33.31 15.91
N VAL A 166 -9.91 -32.94 15.20
CA VAL A 166 -9.36 -31.57 15.19
C VAL A 166 -9.59 -30.97 13.81
N LEU A 167 -10.29 -29.84 13.74
CA LEU A 167 -10.49 -29.09 12.50
C LEU A 167 -9.46 -27.97 12.41
N THR A 168 -8.87 -27.77 11.24
CA THR A 168 -7.98 -26.62 11.00
C THR A 168 -8.05 -26.17 9.55
N THR A 169 -7.47 -25.01 9.23
CA THR A 169 -7.51 -24.42 7.89
C THR A 169 -6.15 -24.41 7.20
N TYR A 170 -6.14 -24.41 5.87
CA TYR A 170 -4.91 -24.22 5.09
C TYR A 170 -4.20 -22.89 5.42
N ASP A 171 -4.96 -21.85 5.78
CA ASP A 171 -4.41 -20.57 6.20
C ASP A 171 -3.69 -20.68 7.56
N ALA A 172 -4.27 -21.41 8.52
CA ALA A 172 -3.63 -21.69 9.80
C ALA A 172 -2.31 -22.47 9.63
N LEU A 173 -2.28 -23.50 8.76
CA LEU A 173 -1.02 -24.19 8.44
C LEU A 173 0.02 -23.25 7.83
N ARG A 174 -0.41 -22.31 6.98
CA ARG A 174 0.50 -21.34 6.34
C ARG A 174 1.11 -20.39 7.36
N THR A 175 0.33 -19.91 8.34
CA THR A 175 0.84 -19.06 9.41
C THR A 175 1.78 -19.83 10.34
N ASP A 176 1.43 -21.08 10.64
CA ASP A 176 2.16 -21.96 11.55
C ASP A 176 3.45 -22.53 10.97
N PHE A 177 3.60 -22.59 9.64
CA PHE A 177 4.84 -23.04 9.02
C PHE A 177 6.06 -22.26 9.53
N ASN A 178 5.87 -20.96 9.79
CA ASN A 178 6.89 -20.07 10.34
C ASN A 178 7.39 -20.47 11.74
N HIS A 179 6.64 -21.34 12.41
CA HIS A 179 6.79 -21.84 13.76
C HIS A 179 7.25 -23.31 13.80
N SER A 180 7.37 -23.99 12.65
CA SER A 180 7.65 -25.44 12.60
C SER A 180 9.12 -25.86 12.69
N ASP A 181 10.09 -24.96 12.50
CA ASP A 181 11.53 -25.31 12.57
C ASP A 181 12.41 -24.06 12.83
N PRO A 182 13.18 -24.02 13.95
CA PRO A 182 14.15 -22.97 14.23
C PRO A 182 15.35 -22.95 13.27
N SER A 183 15.74 -24.10 12.72
CA SER A 183 16.99 -24.29 11.96
C SER A 183 16.92 -23.81 10.51
N THR A 184 15.75 -23.89 9.85
CA THR A 184 15.55 -23.42 8.47
C THR A 184 15.73 -21.90 8.32
N ARG A 185 15.69 -21.12 9.41
CA ARG A 185 15.82 -19.65 9.41
C ARG A 185 17.13 -19.12 9.97
N ALA A 186 17.90 -19.94 10.67
CA ALA A 186 19.19 -19.53 11.24
C ALA A 186 20.19 -19.12 10.14
N ARG A 187 20.05 -19.65 8.92
CA ARG A 187 20.94 -19.36 7.79
C ARG A 187 20.76 -17.98 7.14
N THR A 188 19.70 -17.22 7.45
CA THR A 188 19.35 -16.00 6.69
C THR A 188 19.42 -14.68 7.46
N LEU A 189 19.62 -14.71 8.78
CA LEU A 189 19.64 -13.50 9.60
C LEU A 189 21.08 -13.10 9.97
N ARG A 190 21.44 -11.82 9.75
CA ARG A 190 22.76 -11.26 10.15
C ARG A 190 22.95 -11.14 11.67
N ARG A 191 21.90 -11.39 12.46
CA ARG A 191 21.88 -11.32 13.92
C ARG A 191 21.03 -12.46 14.47
N GLU A 192 21.39 -12.96 15.64
CA GLU A 192 20.57 -13.93 16.38
C GLU A 192 19.23 -13.29 16.79
N LYS A 193 18.14 -14.06 16.70
CA LYS A 193 16.83 -13.57 17.12
C LYS A 193 16.81 -13.41 18.65
N LYS A 194 16.38 -12.23 19.13
CA LYS A 194 16.15 -11.90 20.55
C LYS A 194 15.09 -12.80 21.21
N TYR A 195 14.18 -13.40 20.43
CA TYR A 195 13.12 -14.30 20.89
C TYR A 195 13.15 -15.65 20.17
N ARG A 196 13.01 -16.76 20.92
CA ARG A 196 12.88 -18.11 20.36
C ARG A 196 11.48 -18.29 19.76
N THR A 197 11.39 -18.95 18.61
CA THR A 197 10.11 -19.16 17.92
C THR A 197 9.35 -20.27 18.61
N ILE A 198 8.10 -20.01 19.00
CA ILE A 198 7.21 -20.99 19.64
C ILE A 198 6.89 -22.09 18.61
N PRO A 199 7.16 -23.38 18.89
CA PRO A 199 6.72 -24.47 18.03
C PRO A 199 5.20 -24.61 18.04
N THR A 200 4.60 -24.83 16.87
CA THR A 200 3.13 -25.05 16.78
C THR A 200 2.74 -26.36 17.50
N PRO A 201 1.63 -26.37 18.26
CA PRO A 201 1.16 -27.58 18.94
C PRO A 201 0.81 -28.71 17.96
N LEU A 202 0.55 -28.39 16.67
CA LEU A 202 0.28 -29.40 15.64
C LEU A 202 1.46 -30.35 15.40
N MET A 203 2.70 -29.91 15.63
CA MET A 203 3.92 -30.70 15.43
C MET A 203 4.22 -31.65 16.60
N MET A 204 3.63 -31.39 17.76
CA MET A 204 3.83 -32.13 19.02
C MET A 204 2.91 -33.34 19.16
N VAL A 205 1.93 -33.50 18.27
CA VAL A 205 0.98 -34.60 18.27
C VAL A 205 1.36 -35.61 17.19
N ASN A 206 1.38 -36.89 17.54
CA ASN A 206 1.39 -37.97 16.56
C ASN A 206 -0.06 -38.32 16.19
N TRP A 207 -0.50 -37.81 15.04
CA TRP A 207 -1.88 -37.91 14.60
C TRP A 207 -2.25 -39.33 14.19
N TRP A 208 -3.45 -39.77 14.55
CA TRP A 208 -3.98 -41.02 14.01
C TRP A 208 -4.22 -40.89 12.51
N ARG A 209 -4.90 -39.80 12.13
CA ARG A 209 -5.21 -39.44 10.76
C ARG A 209 -4.89 -37.98 10.50
N VAL A 210 -4.35 -37.70 9.30
CA VAL A 210 -4.37 -36.34 8.72
C VAL A 210 -5.12 -36.40 7.41
N CYS A 211 -6.21 -35.65 7.32
CA CYS A 211 -7.12 -35.61 6.18
C CYS A 211 -7.05 -34.23 5.52
N LEU A 212 -6.81 -34.20 4.21
CA LEU A 212 -6.86 -32.97 3.41
C LEU A 212 -8.19 -32.92 2.67
N ASP A 213 -9.06 -31.98 3.04
CA ASP A 213 -10.26 -31.68 2.27
C ASP A 213 -9.94 -30.69 1.15
N GLU A 214 -10.59 -30.86 -0.01
CA GLU A 214 -10.25 -30.19 -1.25
C GLU A 214 -8.73 -30.19 -1.52
N ALA A 215 -8.12 -31.39 -1.48
CA ALA A 215 -6.68 -31.63 -1.53
C ALA A 215 -5.95 -30.99 -2.73
N GLN A 216 -6.68 -30.56 -3.78
CA GLN A 216 -6.12 -29.72 -4.85
C GLN A 216 -5.57 -28.37 -4.37
N MET A 217 -5.88 -27.94 -3.14
CA MET A 217 -5.26 -26.77 -2.50
C MET A 217 -3.77 -26.97 -2.20
N VAL A 218 -3.30 -28.22 -2.24
CA VAL A 218 -1.97 -28.66 -1.79
C VAL A 218 -1.08 -29.12 -2.96
N GLU A 219 -1.51 -28.84 -4.20
CA GLU A 219 -0.89 -29.32 -5.45
C GLU A 219 0.59 -28.93 -5.64
N SER A 220 1.02 -27.80 -5.08
CA SER A 220 2.40 -27.32 -5.27
C SER A 220 3.28 -27.68 -4.09
N GLU A 221 4.34 -28.46 -4.32
CA GLU A 221 5.40 -28.75 -3.34
C GLU A 221 6.05 -27.47 -2.76
N SER A 222 5.98 -26.36 -3.50
CA SER A 222 6.53 -25.06 -3.07
C SER A 222 5.58 -24.26 -2.17
N ALA A 223 4.31 -24.66 -2.07
CA ALA A 223 3.34 -23.93 -1.25
C ALA A 223 3.64 -24.19 0.23
N VAL A 224 3.64 -23.11 1.02
CA VAL A 224 3.96 -23.14 2.46
C VAL A 224 3.03 -24.09 3.22
N ALA A 225 1.74 -24.09 2.90
CA ALA A 225 0.77 -24.99 3.51
C ALA A 225 1.06 -26.47 3.17
N THR A 226 1.45 -26.77 1.93
CA THR A 226 1.88 -28.12 1.51
C THR A 226 3.10 -28.61 2.30
N GLN A 227 4.11 -27.76 2.44
CA GLN A 227 5.31 -28.09 3.20
C GLN A 227 5.01 -28.31 4.68
N MET A 228 4.09 -27.53 5.25
CA MET A 228 3.62 -27.74 6.62
C MET A 228 2.89 -29.08 6.75
N ALA A 229 1.95 -29.38 5.86
CA ALA A 229 1.17 -30.62 5.88
C ALA A 229 2.07 -31.87 5.77
N LEU A 230 3.11 -31.81 4.94
CA LEU A 230 4.11 -32.89 4.80
C LEU A 230 4.96 -33.13 6.07
N ARG A 231 5.13 -32.11 6.92
CA ARG A 231 5.89 -32.21 8.17
C ARG A 231 5.09 -32.84 9.32
N LEU A 232 3.76 -32.89 9.21
CA LEU A 232 2.90 -33.45 10.25
C LEU A 232 3.14 -34.97 10.39
N SER A 233 3.28 -35.41 11.63
CA SER A 233 3.43 -36.83 11.97
C SER A 233 2.07 -37.50 11.99
N ALA A 234 1.85 -38.48 11.12
CA ALA A 234 0.57 -39.18 11.03
C ALA A 234 0.76 -40.64 10.65
N GLN A 235 -0.08 -41.51 11.22
CA GLN A 235 -0.13 -42.94 10.86
C GLN A 235 -0.88 -43.14 9.54
N ILE A 236 -2.05 -42.51 9.39
CA ILE A 236 -2.89 -42.60 8.21
C ILE A 236 -3.05 -41.22 7.57
N ARG A 237 -2.98 -41.14 6.24
CA ARG A 237 -3.13 -39.89 5.49
C ARG A 237 -4.18 -40.03 4.39
N TRP A 238 -5.16 -39.13 4.37
CA TRP A 238 -6.23 -39.10 3.38
C TRP A 238 -6.22 -37.82 2.57
N CYS A 239 -6.48 -37.94 1.28
CA CYS A 239 -6.73 -36.81 0.40
C CYS A 239 -8.16 -36.93 -0.13
N ILE A 240 -9.00 -35.95 0.18
CA ILE A 240 -10.37 -35.83 -0.31
C ILE A 240 -10.41 -34.69 -1.32
N THR A 241 -10.89 -34.95 -2.53
CA THR A 241 -10.98 -33.92 -3.57
C THR A 241 -12.01 -34.33 -4.61
N GLY A 242 -12.78 -33.35 -5.11
CA GLY A 242 -13.63 -33.57 -6.29
C GLY A 242 -12.85 -33.57 -7.61
N THR A 243 -11.65 -32.99 -7.62
CA THR A 243 -10.84 -32.75 -8.83
C THR A 243 -9.35 -33.02 -8.52
N PRO A 244 -8.91 -34.29 -8.51
CA PRO A 244 -7.55 -34.65 -8.12
C PRO A 244 -6.45 -34.15 -9.07
N ALA A 245 -6.81 -33.80 -10.32
CA ALA A 245 -5.92 -33.14 -11.27
C ALA A 245 -6.74 -32.19 -12.14
N ARG A 246 -6.27 -30.94 -12.31
CA ARG A 246 -6.90 -29.99 -13.24
C ARG A 246 -6.37 -30.20 -14.65
N ASN A 247 -5.05 -30.16 -14.84
CA ASN A 247 -4.45 -30.15 -16.18
C ASN A 247 -3.11 -30.89 -16.30
N GLN A 248 -2.46 -31.31 -15.20
CA GLN A 248 -1.13 -31.93 -15.26
C GLN A 248 -0.97 -33.05 -14.25
N LEU A 249 -0.36 -34.17 -14.66
CA LEU A 249 -0.01 -35.30 -13.78
C LEU A 249 0.92 -34.91 -12.63
N ARG A 250 1.65 -33.78 -12.75
CA ARG A 250 2.47 -33.21 -11.66
C ARG A 250 1.65 -32.88 -10.41
N GLN A 251 0.40 -32.46 -10.56
CA GLN A 251 -0.48 -32.12 -9.44
C GLN A 251 -0.77 -33.34 -8.55
N VAL A 252 -0.87 -34.52 -9.18
CA VAL A 252 -1.12 -35.79 -8.48
C VAL A 252 0.12 -36.26 -7.71
N GLN A 253 1.32 -35.94 -8.20
CA GLN A 253 2.58 -36.29 -7.53
C GLN A 253 2.62 -35.75 -6.10
N GLY A 254 2.21 -34.49 -5.89
CA GLY A 254 2.17 -33.88 -4.54
C GLY A 254 1.22 -34.60 -3.59
N LEU A 255 0.09 -35.10 -4.10
CA LEU A 255 -0.86 -35.90 -3.32
C LEU A 255 -0.28 -37.27 -2.96
N VAL A 256 0.38 -37.94 -3.89
CA VAL A 256 1.04 -39.24 -3.67
C VAL A 256 2.19 -39.10 -2.68
N GLN A 257 2.94 -38.01 -2.75
CA GLN A 257 3.98 -37.66 -1.78
C GLN A 257 3.38 -37.45 -0.38
N PHE A 258 2.26 -36.73 -0.27
CA PHE A 258 1.58 -36.53 1.00
C PHE A 258 1.08 -37.84 1.60
N VAL A 259 0.38 -38.68 0.84
CA VAL A 259 -0.10 -39.99 1.32
C VAL A 259 1.08 -40.90 1.71
N GLY A 260 2.26 -40.72 1.10
CA GLY A 260 3.48 -41.43 1.45
C GLY A 260 3.63 -42.77 0.73
N ILE A 261 3.05 -42.90 -0.47
CA ILE A 261 3.04 -44.16 -1.21
C ILE A 261 4.41 -44.39 -1.87
N ARG A 262 5.21 -45.30 -1.30
CA ARG A 262 6.52 -45.66 -1.86
C ARG A 262 6.36 -46.66 -3.02
N PRO A 263 7.22 -46.61 -4.05
CA PRO A 263 8.38 -45.72 -4.21
C PRO A 263 8.05 -44.35 -4.82
N PHE A 264 6.83 -44.17 -5.33
CA PHE A 264 6.45 -43.02 -6.17
C PHE A 264 6.21 -41.71 -5.41
N SER A 265 6.27 -41.74 -4.07
CA SER A 265 6.41 -40.55 -3.23
C SER A 265 7.71 -39.78 -3.52
N ASP A 266 8.73 -40.45 -4.07
CA ASP A 266 9.97 -39.83 -4.52
C ASP A 266 9.82 -39.27 -5.95
N PRO A 267 10.12 -37.98 -6.19
CA PRO A 267 10.07 -37.36 -7.51
C PRO A 267 10.91 -38.07 -8.58
N PHE A 268 12.00 -38.74 -8.19
CA PHE A 268 12.85 -39.50 -9.10
C PHE A 268 12.10 -40.72 -9.65
N TRP A 269 11.53 -41.56 -8.79
CA TRP A 269 10.80 -42.75 -9.22
C TRP A 269 9.51 -42.41 -9.95
N TRP A 270 8.86 -41.31 -9.57
CA TRP A 270 7.72 -40.78 -10.32
C TRP A 270 8.05 -40.50 -11.79
N LYS A 271 9.13 -39.76 -12.06
CA LYS A 271 9.52 -39.38 -13.43
C LYS A 271 10.14 -40.53 -14.22
N SER A 272 10.99 -41.32 -13.56
CA SER A 272 11.82 -42.32 -14.23
C SER A 272 11.08 -43.65 -14.43
N ALA A 273 10.12 -43.99 -13.57
CA ALA A 273 9.39 -45.25 -13.67
C ALA A 273 7.93 -45.05 -14.04
N LEU A 274 7.15 -44.22 -13.31
CA LEU A 274 5.70 -44.13 -13.51
C LEU A 274 5.32 -43.40 -14.82
N LEU A 275 5.92 -42.24 -15.09
CA LEU A 275 5.62 -41.46 -16.30
C LEU A 275 6.11 -42.11 -17.61
N GLN A 276 6.92 -43.17 -17.52
CA GLN A 276 7.38 -43.94 -18.68
C GLN A 276 6.46 -45.14 -19.00
N GLN A 277 5.48 -45.45 -18.13
CA GLN A 277 4.55 -46.57 -18.35
C GLN A 277 3.37 -46.21 -19.25
N SER A 278 2.63 -47.23 -19.68
CA SER A 278 1.38 -47.06 -20.40
C SER A 278 0.27 -46.44 -19.54
N GLU A 279 -0.74 -45.85 -20.18
CA GLU A 279 -1.88 -45.26 -19.47
C GLU A 279 -2.66 -46.32 -18.66
N GLU A 280 -2.77 -47.54 -19.16
CA GLU A 280 -3.41 -48.68 -18.49
C GLU A 280 -2.69 -49.08 -17.19
N ASP A 281 -1.36 -49.13 -17.21
CA ASP A 281 -0.55 -49.47 -16.03
C ASP A 281 -0.69 -48.40 -14.94
N ILE A 282 -0.67 -47.13 -15.35
CA ILE A 282 -0.91 -45.99 -14.45
C ILE A 282 -2.30 -46.09 -13.82
N LYS A 283 -3.35 -46.34 -14.63
CA LYS A 283 -4.72 -46.54 -14.14
C LYS A 283 -4.81 -47.71 -13.14
N SER A 284 -4.17 -48.84 -13.46
CA SER A 284 -4.13 -50.01 -12.58
C SER A 284 -3.47 -49.70 -11.24
N TYR A 285 -2.36 -48.99 -11.27
CA TYR A 285 -1.67 -48.53 -10.07
C TYR A 285 -2.56 -47.62 -9.21
N PHE A 286 -3.19 -46.61 -9.79
CA PHE A 286 -4.09 -45.71 -9.05
C PHE A 286 -5.31 -46.41 -8.45
N ARG A 287 -5.84 -47.47 -9.09
CA ARG A 287 -6.98 -48.25 -8.53
C ARG A 287 -6.68 -48.90 -7.19
N SER A 288 -5.40 -49.13 -6.86
CA SER A 288 -5.01 -49.76 -5.60
C SER A 288 -5.13 -48.85 -4.37
N PHE A 289 -5.19 -47.53 -4.56
CA PHE A 289 -5.25 -46.56 -3.45
C PHE A 289 -6.20 -45.37 -3.68
N VAL A 290 -6.79 -45.21 -4.87
CA VAL A 290 -7.78 -44.16 -5.17
C VAL A 290 -9.17 -44.77 -5.25
N TRP A 291 -10.07 -44.26 -4.41
CA TRP A 291 -11.50 -44.49 -4.54
C TRP A 291 -12.16 -43.29 -5.22
N ARG A 292 -12.97 -43.52 -6.26
CA ARG A 292 -13.68 -42.46 -6.99
C ARG A 292 -15.11 -42.88 -7.30
N THR A 293 -16.07 -42.14 -6.75
CA THR A 293 -17.49 -42.24 -7.08
C THR A 293 -17.83 -41.15 -8.09
N LYS A 294 -18.39 -41.51 -9.25
CA LYS A 294 -18.90 -40.55 -10.25
C LYS A 294 -20.36 -40.23 -9.98
N LYS A 295 -20.81 -39.10 -10.52
CA LYS A 295 -22.23 -38.72 -10.49
C LYS A 295 -23.12 -39.79 -11.13
N ASP A 296 -22.63 -40.44 -12.19
CA ASP A 296 -23.35 -41.51 -12.88
C ASP A 296 -23.53 -42.76 -11.98
N ASP A 297 -22.58 -43.03 -11.08
CA ASP A 297 -22.62 -44.19 -10.18
C ASP A 297 -23.71 -44.05 -9.10
N VAL A 298 -24.11 -42.81 -8.79
CA VAL A 298 -25.13 -42.47 -7.76
C VAL A 298 -26.33 -41.74 -8.36
N ALA A 299 -26.47 -41.72 -9.69
CA ALA A 299 -27.48 -40.92 -10.38
C ALA A 299 -28.90 -41.31 -9.97
N GLU A 300 -29.15 -42.62 -9.82
CA GLU A 300 -30.43 -43.18 -9.42
C GLU A 300 -30.81 -42.85 -7.96
N GLU A 301 -29.82 -42.69 -7.07
CA GLU A 301 -30.04 -42.35 -5.66
C GLU A 301 -30.31 -40.85 -5.42
N LEU A 302 -29.83 -40.00 -6.34
CA LEU A 302 -29.89 -38.55 -6.20
C LEU A 302 -31.14 -37.94 -6.87
N GLY A 303 -31.73 -38.61 -7.85
CA GLY A 303 -32.93 -38.13 -8.56
C GLY A 303 -32.76 -36.75 -9.20
N LEU A 304 -31.55 -36.44 -9.69
CA LEU A 304 -31.23 -35.09 -10.20
C LEU A 304 -31.89 -34.85 -11.57
N PRO A 305 -32.50 -33.67 -11.80
CA PRO A 305 -32.99 -33.31 -13.13
C PRO A 305 -31.83 -33.17 -14.13
N PRO A 306 -32.10 -33.31 -15.43
CA PRO A 306 -31.10 -33.08 -16.47
C PRO A 306 -30.57 -31.64 -16.41
N GLN A 307 -29.26 -31.46 -16.58
CA GLN A 307 -28.63 -30.14 -16.60
C GLN A 307 -28.88 -29.45 -17.94
N GLU A 308 -29.45 -28.25 -17.91
CA GLU A 308 -29.63 -27.41 -19.10
C GLU A 308 -28.64 -26.24 -19.10
N SER A 309 -28.01 -25.95 -20.24
CA SER A 309 -27.15 -24.78 -20.43
C SER A 309 -27.76 -23.82 -21.46
N LYS A 310 -28.13 -22.60 -21.04
CA LYS A 310 -28.68 -21.57 -21.93
C LYS A 310 -27.66 -20.46 -22.16
N VAL A 311 -27.25 -20.25 -23.40
CA VAL A 311 -26.34 -19.16 -23.80
C VAL A 311 -27.15 -17.96 -24.29
N THR A 312 -27.10 -16.85 -23.54
CA THR A 312 -27.73 -15.58 -23.93
C THR A 312 -26.67 -14.63 -24.48
N LYS A 313 -26.84 -14.18 -25.74
CA LYS A 313 -25.97 -13.17 -26.36
C LYS A 313 -26.46 -11.78 -25.98
N LEU A 314 -25.56 -10.95 -25.45
CA LEU A 314 -25.85 -9.57 -25.09
C LEU A 314 -25.32 -8.62 -26.17
N HIS A 315 -25.95 -7.45 -26.28
CA HIS A 315 -25.52 -6.38 -27.17
C HIS A 315 -25.04 -5.20 -26.33
N PHE A 316 -23.93 -4.59 -26.75
CA PHE A 316 -23.43 -3.38 -26.11
C PHE A 316 -24.36 -2.20 -26.36
N SER A 317 -24.53 -1.37 -25.35
CA SER A 317 -25.03 0.00 -25.52
C SER A 317 -24.05 0.82 -26.38
N PRO A 318 -24.49 1.96 -26.95
CA PRO A 318 -23.61 2.81 -27.76
C PRO A 318 -22.33 3.25 -27.02
N ALA A 319 -22.42 3.55 -25.72
CA ALA A 319 -21.31 3.97 -24.88
C ALA A 319 -20.30 2.83 -24.67
N GLU A 320 -20.78 1.63 -24.32
CA GLU A 320 -19.95 0.42 -24.17
C GLU A 320 -19.29 0.04 -25.49
N ALA A 321 -20.04 0.10 -26.60
CA ALA A 321 -19.53 -0.20 -27.93
C ALA A 321 -18.43 0.78 -28.36
N TYR A 322 -18.55 2.07 -28.03
CA TYR A 322 -17.51 3.05 -28.28
C TYR A 322 -16.26 2.76 -27.43
N PHE A 323 -16.43 2.56 -26.13
CA PHE A 323 -15.34 2.24 -25.22
C PHE A 323 -14.61 0.95 -25.63
N TYR A 324 -15.36 -0.11 -25.93
CA TYR A 324 -14.83 -1.39 -26.38
C TYR A 324 -14.04 -1.25 -27.68
N ARG A 325 -14.57 -0.56 -28.70
CA ARG A 325 -13.87 -0.34 -29.98
C ARG A 325 -12.54 0.38 -29.79
N ARG A 326 -12.50 1.41 -28.94
CA ARG A 326 -11.26 2.15 -28.64
C ARG A 326 -10.21 1.25 -27.97
N GLN A 327 -10.62 0.40 -27.03
CA GLN A 327 -9.71 -0.57 -26.42
C GLN A 327 -9.28 -1.66 -27.41
N HIS A 328 -10.18 -2.08 -28.31
CA HIS A 328 -9.91 -3.04 -29.36
C HIS A 328 -8.87 -2.52 -30.35
N GLU A 329 -8.97 -1.25 -30.77
CA GLU A 329 -7.96 -0.61 -31.63
C GLU A 329 -6.58 -0.56 -30.96
N ALA A 330 -6.52 -0.21 -29.67
CA ALA A 330 -5.26 -0.23 -28.92
C ALA A 330 -4.67 -1.65 -28.77
N CYS A 331 -5.54 -2.65 -28.57
CA CYS A 331 -5.15 -4.06 -28.55
C CYS A 331 -4.62 -4.50 -29.92
N ARG A 332 -5.33 -4.16 -31.00
CA ARG A 332 -4.94 -4.46 -32.38
C ARG A 332 -3.58 -3.84 -32.73
N ALA A 333 -3.37 -2.56 -32.44
CA ALA A 333 -2.09 -1.88 -32.68
C ALA A 333 -0.93 -2.55 -31.91
N THR A 334 -1.19 -3.05 -30.70
CA THR A 334 -0.21 -3.81 -29.91
C THR A 334 0.06 -5.17 -30.54
N ALA A 335 -0.99 -5.88 -30.96
CA ALA A 335 -0.87 -7.18 -31.62
C ALA A 335 -0.09 -7.08 -32.93
N GLU A 336 -0.40 -6.09 -33.78
CA GLU A 336 0.33 -5.83 -35.04
C GLU A 336 1.81 -5.56 -34.80
N ARG A 337 2.16 -4.79 -33.74
CA ARG A 337 3.56 -4.55 -33.37
C ARG A 337 4.28 -5.85 -32.94
N VAL A 338 3.60 -6.68 -32.16
CA VAL A 338 4.15 -7.97 -31.70
C VAL A 338 4.34 -8.93 -32.89
N LEU A 339 3.36 -9.01 -33.79
CA LEU A 339 3.41 -9.86 -34.98
C LEU A 339 4.50 -9.44 -35.96
N LYS A 340 4.74 -8.13 -36.14
CA LYS A 340 5.85 -7.63 -36.98
C LYS A 340 7.24 -8.02 -36.45
N ASN A 341 7.37 -8.18 -35.13
CA ASN A 341 8.64 -8.49 -34.48
C ASN A 341 8.85 -10.00 -34.25
N LEU A 342 7.93 -10.83 -34.76
CA LEU A 342 7.93 -12.28 -34.57
C LEU A 342 8.58 -12.98 -35.79
N PRO A 343 9.70 -13.70 -35.62
CA PRO A 343 10.21 -14.55 -36.68
C PRO A 343 9.23 -15.70 -36.99
N ALA A 344 9.11 -16.06 -38.26
CA ALA A 344 8.18 -17.09 -38.72
C ALA A 344 8.45 -18.43 -38.02
N GLY A 345 7.42 -19.00 -37.38
CA GLY A 345 7.47 -20.33 -36.76
C GLY A 345 7.64 -20.36 -35.23
N LEU A 346 7.85 -19.23 -34.55
CA LEU A 346 7.86 -19.20 -33.08
C LEU A 346 6.42 -19.20 -32.51
N LEU A 347 6.13 -20.15 -31.62
CA LEU A 347 4.90 -20.15 -30.83
C LEU A 347 4.91 -18.97 -29.82
N LEU A 348 3.75 -18.31 -29.63
CA LEU A 348 3.58 -17.17 -28.72
C LEU A 348 4.04 -17.44 -27.26
N ASN A 349 4.19 -18.70 -26.87
CA ASN A 349 4.61 -19.12 -25.53
C ASN A 349 6.05 -18.69 -25.18
N GLY A 350 6.91 -18.43 -26.17
CA GLY A 350 8.33 -18.09 -25.95
C GLY A 350 8.64 -16.59 -25.91
N ILE A 351 7.66 -15.72 -26.20
CA ILE A 351 7.85 -14.27 -26.23
C ILE A 351 7.20 -13.67 -24.98
N ASN A 352 7.69 -12.51 -24.54
CA ASN A 352 7.08 -11.63 -23.54
C ASN A 352 5.66 -11.15 -23.98
N GLY A 353 4.74 -12.08 -24.26
CA GLY A 353 3.35 -11.89 -24.64
C GLY A 353 2.48 -11.39 -23.50
N GLY A 354 3.05 -11.17 -22.30
CA GLY A 354 2.35 -10.54 -21.17
C GLY A 354 1.73 -9.20 -21.54
N GLY A 355 2.35 -8.44 -22.46
CA GLY A 355 1.77 -7.20 -22.98
C GLY A 355 0.47 -7.41 -23.77
N LEU A 356 0.42 -8.45 -24.61
CA LEU A 356 -0.77 -8.78 -25.42
C LEU A 356 -1.86 -9.46 -24.58
N LEU A 357 -1.48 -10.42 -23.73
CA LEU A 357 -2.42 -11.09 -22.81
C LEU A 357 -3.10 -10.08 -21.89
N ARG A 358 -2.36 -9.09 -21.38
CA ARG A 358 -2.95 -7.99 -20.61
C ARG A 358 -3.94 -7.16 -21.43
N LYS A 359 -3.66 -6.89 -22.70
CA LYS A 359 -4.60 -6.15 -23.58
C LYS A 359 -5.85 -6.98 -23.90
N LEU A 360 -5.73 -8.30 -24.07
CA LEU A 360 -6.86 -9.20 -24.24
C LEU A 360 -7.70 -9.32 -22.97
N GLU A 361 -7.05 -9.38 -21.80
CA GLU A 361 -7.72 -9.32 -20.51
C GLU A 361 -8.51 -8.00 -20.35
N MET A 362 -7.93 -6.88 -20.77
CA MET A 362 -8.62 -5.58 -20.78
C MET A 362 -9.86 -5.58 -21.69
N LEU A 363 -9.82 -6.26 -22.84
CA LEU A 363 -11.01 -6.40 -23.69
C LEU A 363 -12.11 -7.23 -23.00
N ARG A 364 -11.73 -8.30 -22.30
CA ARG A 364 -12.69 -9.09 -21.51
C ARG A 364 -13.29 -8.27 -20.37
N GLN A 365 -12.48 -7.46 -19.69
CA GLN A 365 -12.93 -6.56 -18.65
C GLN A 365 -13.87 -5.47 -19.20
N ALA A 366 -13.59 -4.94 -20.39
CA ALA A 366 -14.45 -3.97 -21.07
C ALA A 366 -15.82 -4.55 -21.45
N CYS A 367 -15.94 -5.87 -21.67
CA CYS A 367 -17.23 -6.54 -21.85
C CYS A 367 -18.06 -6.61 -20.56
N CYS A 368 -17.41 -6.55 -19.39
CA CYS A 368 -18.10 -6.60 -18.09
C CYS A 368 -18.55 -5.19 -17.67
N HIS A 369 -17.62 -4.23 -17.61
CA HIS A 369 -17.93 -2.83 -17.28
C HIS A 369 -16.74 -1.89 -17.61
N PRO A 370 -16.97 -0.66 -18.11
CA PRO A 370 -15.90 0.30 -18.46
C PRO A 370 -14.97 0.74 -17.31
N GLN A 371 -15.38 0.53 -16.05
CA GLN A 371 -14.56 0.82 -14.87
C GLN A 371 -13.60 -0.30 -14.47
N VAL A 372 -13.77 -1.52 -14.99
CA VAL A 372 -12.96 -2.67 -14.60
C VAL A 372 -11.61 -2.61 -15.32
N GLY A 373 -10.52 -2.76 -14.55
CA GLY A 373 -9.15 -2.81 -15.06
C GLY A 373 -8.32 -1.56 -14.79
N GLY A 374 -6.99 -1.72 -14.72
CA GLY A 374 -6.02 -0.66 -14.38
C GLY A 374 -5.87 0.47 -15.40
N SER A 375 -6.66 0.47 -16.48
CA SER A 375 -6.73 1.54 -17.48
C SER A 375 -8.18 1.90 -17.87
N GLY A 376 -9.17 1.40 -17.13
CA GLY A 376 -10.56 1.85 -17.24
C GLY A 376 -10.75 3.25 -16.63
N LEU A 377 -11.99 3.72 -16.57
CA LEU A 377 -12.34 5.03 -15.97
C LEU A 377 -11.97 5.16 -14.47
N ARG A 378 -11.44 4.09 -13.85
CA ARG A 378 -10.98 4.05 -12.46
C ARG A 378 -9.89 5.07 -12.11
N SER A 379 -9.09 5.52 -13.07
CA SER A 379 -8.13 6.62 -12.83
C SER A 379 -8.83 7.97 -12.65
N LEU A 380 -10.01 8.15 -13.25
CA LEU A 380 -10.85 9.35 -13.10
C LEU A 380 -11.64 9.32 -11.78
N SER A 381 -11.94 8.12 -11.26
CA SER A 381 -12.70 7.94 -10.01
C SER A 381 -11.85 8.03 -8.74
N LYS A 382 -10.52 8.20 -8.81
CA LYS A 382 -9.66 8.33 -7.62
C LYS A 382 -10.00 9.54 -6.73
N GLN A 383 -10.80 10.48 -7.22
CA GLN A 383 -11.23 11.66 -6.47
C GLN A 383 -12.55 11.46 -5.69
N GLN A 384 -13.29 10.35 -5.88
CA GLN A 384 -14.54 10.09 -5.18
C GLN A 384 -14.58 8.65 -4.65
N ASN A 385 -15.00 8.48 -3.40
CA ASN A 385 -15.07 7.19 -2.70
C ASN A 385 -15.81 6.12 -3.53
N SER A 386 -15.05 5.12 -3.97
CA SER A 386 -15.38 3.68 -4.01
C SER A 386 -16.77 3.16 -4.46
N GLU A 387 -17.55 3.85 -5.27
CA GLU A 387 -18.76 3.27 -5.89
C GLU A 387 -18.60 3.03 -7.39
N ALA A 388 -19.26 1.98 -7.87
CA ALA A 388 -19.35 1.69 -9.30
C ALA A 388 -20.19 2.78 -9.96
N MET A 389 -19.68 3.39 -11.02
CA MET A 389 -20.36 4.45 -11.77
C MET A 389 -21.53 3.83 -12.52
N ASN A 390 -22.65 4.53 -12.54
CA ASN A 390 -23.74 4.18 -13.45
C ASN A 390 -23.36 4.50 -14.90
N MET A 391 -24.18 4.04 -15.86
CA MET A 391 -23.88 4.22 -17.27
C MET A 391 -23.92 5.69 -17.74
N ASP A 392 -24.72 6.54 -17.09
CA ASP A 392 -24.80 7.98 -17.42
C ASP A 392 -23.53 8.71 -16.95
N GLU A 393 -23.05 8.41 -15.75
CA GLU A 393 -21.77 8.91 -15.23
C GLU A 393 -20.59 8.45 -16.08
N VAL A 394 -20.64 7.22 -16.59
CA VAL A 394 -19.65 6.69 -17.54
C VAL A 394 -19.65 7.53 -18.81
N VAL A 395 -20.82 7.85 -19.36
CA VAL A 395 -20.95 8.74 -20.54
C VAL A 395 -20.40 10.13 -20.23
N ASP A 396 -20.74 10.73 -19.10
CA ASP A 396 -20.23 12.04 -18.68
C ASP A 396 -18.72 12.05 -18.52
N ALA A 397 -18.13 10.99 -17.97
CA ALA A 397 -16.68 10.84 -17.89
C ALA A 397 -16.03 10.70 -19.26
N LEU A 398 -16.66 10.00 -20.20
CA LEU A 398 -16.20 9.90 -21.59
C LEU A 398 -16.29 11.26 -22.30
N ILE A 399 -17.36 12.03 -22.09
CA ILE A 399 -17.53 13.38 -22.64
C ILE A 399 -16.47 14.32 -22.08
N ARG A 400 -16.25 14.33 -20.75
CA ARG A 400 -15.20 15.15 -20.12
C ARG A 400 -13.83 14.81 -20.68
N ARG A 401 -13.51 13.53 -20.85
CA ARG A 401 -12.25 13.10 -21.45
C ARG A 401 -12.14 13.54 -22.91
N ALA A 402 -13.19 13.37 -23.72
CA ALA A 402 -13.21 13.81 -25.10
C ALA A 402 -13.01 15.33 -25.21
N LYS A 403 -13.64 16.11 -24.31
CA LYS A 403 -13.46 17.56 -24.23
C LYS A 403 -12.01 17.95 -23.97
N VAL A 404 -11.34 17.29 -23.00
CA VAL A 404 -9.90 17.53 -22.74
C VAL A 404 -9.04 17.16 -23.95
N GLU A 405 -9.31 16.02 -24.60
CA GLU A 405 -8.59 15.59 -25.81
C GLU A 405 -8.76 16.62 -26.95
N CYS A 406 -9.96 17.17 -27.13
CA CYS A 406 -10.25 18.22 -28.12
C CYS A 406 -9.61 19.57 -27.74
N GLU A 407 -9.64 19.98 -26.48
CA GLU A 407 -8.97 21.19 -25.98
C GLU A 407 -7.46 21.12 -26.21
N ASP A 408 -6.85 19.96 -25.94
CA ASP A 408 -5.43 19.74 -26.17
C ASP A 408 -5.07 19.76 -27.66
N ALA A 409 -5.91 19.18 -28.52
CA ALA A 409 -5.72 19.21 -29.97
C ALA A 409 -5.83 20.65 -30.52
N GLN A 410 -6.85 21.40 -30.12
CA GLN A 410 -7.00 22.81 -30.48
C GLN A 410 -5.81 23.65 -29.99
N ARG A 411 -5.37 23.43 -28.74
CA ARG A 411 -4.20 24.11 -28.17
C ARG A 411 -2.94 23.87 -28.99
N LEU A 412 -2.70 22.62 -29.41
CA LEU A 412 -1.55 22.27 -30.25
C LEU A 412 -1.65 22.90 -31.65
N PHE A 413 -2.82 22.85 -32.28
CA PHE A 413 -3.06 23.48 -33.57
C PHE A 413 -2.79 24.98 -33.53
N ILE A 414 -3.38 25.70 -32.57
CA ILE A 414 -3.20 27.15 -32.42
C ILE A 414 -1.74 27.49 -32.09
N ALA A 415 -1.06 26.69 -31.25
CA ALA A 415 0.34 26.91 -30.94
C ALA A 415 1.22 26.79 -32.21
N ALA A 416 0.97 25.79 -33.04
CA ALA A 416 1.66 25.61 -34.32
C ALA A 416 1.37 26.78 -35.28
N SER A 417 0.10 27.16 -35.42
CA SER A 417 -0.30 28.31 -36.26
C SER A 417 0.33 29.62 -35.81
N ASN A 418 0.37 29.89 -34.50
CA ASN A 418 1.05 31.06 -33.92
C ASN A 418 2.57 31.03 -34.17
N GLY A 419 3.18 29.85 -34.12
CA GLY A 419 4.59 29.65 -34.45
C GLY A 419 4.89 29.97 -35.92
N VAL A 420 4.08 29.44 -36.84
CA VAL A 420 4.23 29.71 -38.29
C VAL A 420 3.96 31.18 -38.61
N ALA A 421 2.92 31.78 -38.01
CA ALA A 421 2.61 33.19 -38.18
C ALA A 421 3.78 34.08 -37.72
N SER A 422 4.40 33.76 -36.57
CA SER A 422 5.60 34.45 -36.09
C SER A 422 6.77 34.35 -37.10
N CYS A 423 7.02 33.20 -37.71
CA CYS A 423 8.04 33.07 -38.77
C CYS A 423 7.75 33.94 -39.99
N CYS A 424 6.48 34.03 -40.38
CA CYS A 424 6.03 34.91 -41.46
C CYS A 424 6.23 36.40 -41.11
N LEU A 425 5.98 36.80 -39.85
CA LEU A 425 6.25 38.15 -39.37
C LEU A 425 7.74 38.51 -39.43
N LEU A 426 8.62 37.58 -39.07
CA LEU A 426 10.07 37.77 -39.13
C LEU A 426 10.60 37.86 -40.57
N THR A 427 10.00 37.11 -41.50
CA THR A 427 10.40 37.11 -42.92
C THR A 427 9.94 38.38 -43.63
N GLY A 428 8.79 38.93 -43.24
CA GLY A 428 8.28 40.20 -43.75
C GLY A 428 7.78 40.13 -45.20
N GLY A 429 7.55 41.29 -45.81
CA GLY A 429 7.12 41.40 -47.21
C GLY A 429 5.78 40.68 -47.49
N ARG A 430 5.77 39.76 -48.46
CA ARG A 430 4.56 39.02 -48.88
C ARG A 430 4.02 38.09 -47.78
N ASP A 431 4.88 37.59 -46.90
CA ASP A 431 4.51 36.59 -45.90
C ASP A 431 3.72 37.17 -44.73
N LEU A 432 3.76 38.49 -44.53
CA LEU A 432 2.84 39.19 -43.61
C LEU A 432 1.38 38.86 -43.91
N ALA A 433 1.07 38.61 -45.18
CA ALA A 433 -0.26 38.22 -45.59
C ALA A 433 -0.68 36.85 -45.06
N GLN A 434 0.26 35.92 -45.04
CA GLN A 434 0.06 34.58 -44.52
C GLN A 434 -0.10 34.61 -42.99
N ALA A 435 0.66 35.45 -42.28
CA ALA A 435 0.53 35.64 -40.84
C ALA A 435 -0.90 36.07 -40.43
N VAL A 436 -1.45 37.09 -41.11
CA VAL A 436 -2.82 37.57 -40.87
C VAL A 436 -3.86 36.48 -41.13
N ASN A 437 -3.72 35.72 -42.22
CA ASN A 437 -4.66 34.64 -42.53
C ASN A 437 -4.63 33.53 -41.48
N LEU A 438 -3.44 33.14 -40.99
CA LEU A 438 -3.29 32.14 -39.92
C LEU A 438 -3.95 32.59 -38.61
N TYR A 439 -3.82 33.87 -38.25
CA TYR A 439 -4.49 34.42 -37.07
C TYR A 439 -6.03 34.43 -37.23
N ARG A 440 -6.53 34.82 -38.41
CA ARG A 440 -7.97 34.80 -38.72
C ARG A 440 -8.55 33.38 -38.68
N GLU A 441 -7.83 32.41 -39.26
CA GLU A 441 -8.22 31.00 -39.25
C GLU A 441 -8.24 30.44 -37.82
N SER A 442 -7.21 30.75 -37.03
CA SER A 442 -7.13 30.32 -35.63
C SER A 442 -8.29 30.87 -34.79
N LEU A 443 -8.67 32.14 -34.99
CA LEU A 443 -9.83 32.74 -34.31
C LEU A 443 -11.15 32.14 -34.78
N LYS A 444 -11.30 31.87 -36.08
CA LYS A 444 -12.49 31.25 -36.65
C LYS A 444 -12.72 29.85 -36.06
N ILE A 445 -11.70 29.00 -36.06
CA ILE A 445 -11.78 27.64 -35.48
C ILE A 445 -12.14 27.71 -33.99
N ALA A 446 -11.56 28.67 -33.27
CA ALA A 446 -11.85 28.84 -31.85
C ALA A 446 -13.29 29.32 -31.57
N GLU A 447 -13.84 30.15 -32.44
CA GLU A 447 -15.22 30.63 -32.38
C GLU A 447 -16.21 29.48 -32.69
N GLU A 448 -15.93 28.69 -33.73
CA GLU A 448 -16.71 27.49 -34.08
C GLU A 448 -16.73 26.45 -32.95
N ASN A 449 -15.59 26.24 -32.29
CA ASN A 449 -15.46 25.26 -31.20
C ASN A 449 -15.92 25.79 -29.82
N SER A 450 -16.19 27.10 -29.69
CA SER A 450 -16.48 27.76 -28.41
C SER A 450 -17.70 27.19 -27.66
N VAL A 451 -18.63 26.57 -28.39
CA VAL A 451 -19.81 25.88 -27.86
C VAL A 451 -19.41 24.68 -26.99
N TYR A 452 -18.35 23.97 -27.36
CA TYR A 452 -17.91 22.74 -26.70
C TYR A 452 -16.79 23.01 -25.69
N PHE A 453 -15.79 23.78 -26.11
CA PHE A 453 -14.60 24.08 -25.33
C PHE A 453 -13.96 25.41 -25.70
N LYS A 454 -13.26 26.02 -24.74
CA LYS A 454 -12.70 27.38 -24.89
C LYS A 454 -11.25 27.33 -25.37
N MET A 455 -10.86 28.36 -26.12
CA MET A 455 -9.46 28.64 -26.43
C MET A 455 -8.71 29.08 -25.17
N ASP A 456 -7.43 28.68 -25.08
CA ASP A 456 -6.53 29.14 -24.02
C ASP A 456 -6.38 30.66 -24.06
N ARG A 457 -6.54 31.30 -22.89
CA ARG A 457 -6.51 32.76 -22.73
C ARG A 457 -5.19 33.37 -23.23
N MET A 458 -4.05 32.71 -22.99
CA MET A 458 -2.74 33.20 -23.42
C MET A 458 -2.55 33.10 -24.92
N GLN A 459 -3.04 32.01 -25.53
CA GLN A 459 -3.03 31.86 -26.98
C GLN A 459 -3.92 32.90 -27.66
N LYS A 460 -5.10 33.19 -27.09
CA LYS A 460 -5.99 34.23 -27.57
C LYS A 460 -5.35 35.62 -27.49
N MET A 461 -4.70 35.92 -26.36
CA MET A 461 -3.97 37.18 -26.17
C MET A 461 -2.80 37.31 -27.15
N HIS A 462 -2.04 36.23 -27.39
CA HIS A 462 -0.97 36.22 -28.39
C HIS A 462 -1.51 36.54 -29.78
N ILE A 463 -2.61 35.90 -30.20
CA ILE A 463 -3.22 36.16 -31.51
C ILE A 463 -3.63 37.62 -31.62
N PHE A 464 -4.38 38.18 -30.66
CA PHE A 464 -4.86 39.55 -30.76
C PHE A 464 -3.73 40.58 -30.80
N HIS A 465 -2.70 40.41 -29.99
CA HIS A 465 -1.57 41.33 -29.95
C HIS A 465 -0.78 41.32 -31.27
N ASN A 466 -0.32 40.13 -31.69
CA ASN A 466 0.52 39.99 -32.87
C ASN A 466 -0.27 40.20 -34.17
N TYR A 467 -1.58 39.92 -34.19
CA TYR A 467 -2.43 40.23 -35.32
C TYR A 467 -2.58 41.74 -35.51
N ALA A 468 -2.78 42.51 -34.44
CA ALA A 468 -2.81 43.97 -34.52
C ALA A 468 -1.46 44.54 -35.00
N GLU A 469 -0.34 43.99 -34.51
CA GLU A 469 1.00 44.37 -34.96
C GLU A 469 1.26 44.01 -36.42
N ALA A 470 0.82 42.84 -36.89
CA ALA A 470 0.91 42.42 -38.28
C ALA A 470 0.21 43.41 -39.23
N LEU A 471 -0.98 43.90 -38.84
CA LEU A 471 -1.72 44.89 -39.62
C LEU A 471 -0.97 46.23 -39.70
N ASP A 472 -0.35 46.66 -38.60
CA ASP A 472 0.44 47.90 -38.59
C ASP A 472 1.72 47.77 -39.42
N LEU A 473 2.37 46.60 -39.40
CA LEU A 473 3.52 46.30 -40.26
C LEU A 473 3.13 46.31 -41.74
N ILE A 474 1.97 45.75 -42.09
CA ILE A 474 1.44 45.80 -43.46
C ILE A 474 1.22 47.25 -43.91
N ASP A 475 0.61 48.09 -43.06
CA ASP A 475 0.39 49.50 -43.36
C ASP A 475 1.70 50.27 -43.51
N LEU A 476 2.72 49.93 -42.72
CA LEU A 476 4.05 50.51 -42.85
C LEU A 476 4.72 50.09 -44.16
N GLU A 477 4.60 48.81 -44.54
CA GLU A 477 5.18 48.24 -45.75
C GLU A 477 4.54 48.86 -47.01
N LEU A 478 3.22 49.06 -46.99
CA LEU A 478 2.48 49.73 -48.08
C LEU A 478 2.84 51.22 -48.25
N LYS A 479 3.42 51.86 -47.24
CA LYS A 479 3.90 53.25 -47.31
C LYS A 479 5.32 53.39 -47.88
N LYS A 480 6.08 52.29 -47.99
CA LYS A 480 7.44 52.33 -48.54
C LYS A 480 7.40 52.49 -50.06
N SER A 481 8.16 53.46 -50.57
CA SER A 481 8.26 53.76 -52.00
C SER A 481 9.07 52.72 -52.81
N THR A 482 9.76 51.79 -52.15
CA THR A 482 10.63 50.77 -52.74
C THR A 482 10.00 49.37 -52.83
N LEU A 483 8.69 49.25 -52.63
CA LEU A 483 8.01 47.95 -52.60
C LEU A 483 7.79 47.37 -54.00
N SER A 484 7.96 46.05 -54.16
CA SER A 484 7.62 45.38 -55.43
C SER A 484 6.10 45.36 -55.64
N ASP A 485 5.66 45.58 -56.89
CA ASP A 485 4.23 45.63 -57.25
C ASP A 485 3.47 44.35 -56.89
N ASP A 486 4.11 43.18 -57.04
CA ASP A 486 3.53 41.90 -56.65
C ASP A 486 3.25 41.83 -55.14
N THR A 487 4.19 42.30 -54.31
CA THR A 487 4.03 42.33 -52.85
C THR A 487 2.95 43.34 -52.44
N ALA A 488 2.96 44.52 -53.04
CA ALA A 488 1.95 45.55 -52.79
C ALA A 488 0.54 45.05 -53.13
N SER A 489 0.39 44.29 -54.22
CA SER A 489 -0.90 43.73 -54.63
C SER A 489 -1.45 42.71 -53.62
N VAL A 490 -0.59 41.85 -53.07
CA VAL A 490 -0.97 40.81 -52.09
C VAL A 490 -1.35 41.45 -50.76
N LEU A 491 -0.57 42.43 -50.30
CA LEU A 491 -0.84 43.14 -49.05
C LEU A 491 -2.12 43.97 -49.11
N LYS A 492 -2.40 44.66 -50.23
CA LYS A 492 -3.65 45.41 -50.44
C LYS A 492 -4.90 44.53 -50.45
N ARG A 493 -4.77 43.24 -50.81
CA ARG A 493 -5.91 42.28 -50.76
C ARG A 493 -6.32 41.94 -49.34
N ILE A 494 -5.46 42.18 -48.35
CA ILE A 494 -5.81 42.02 -46.94
C ILE A 494 -6.56 43.27 -46.50
N GLY A 495 -7.86 43.26 -46.77
CA GLY A 495 -8.76 44.28 -46.25
C GLY A 495 -8.85 44.20 -44.72
N ARG A 496 -8.92 45.38 -44.08
CA ARG A 496 -9.26 45.49 -42.66
C ARG A 496 -10.71 45.06 -42.44
N THR A 497 -10.95 44.31 -41.38
CA THR A 497 -12.29 43.90 -40.94
C THR A 497 -12.77 44.76 -39.77
N LEU A 498 -14.08 44.82 -39.53
CA LEU A 498 -14.67 45.53 -38.37
C LEU A 498 -14.15 45.01 -37.03
N ARG A 499 -13.68 43.76 -36.97
CA ARG A 499 -13.11 43.15 -35.76
C ARG A 499 -11.69 43.61 -35.48
N ASP A 500 -11.00 44.19 -36.47
CA ASP A 500 -9.59 44.55 -36.37
C ASP A 500 -9.37 45.76 -35.45
N SER A 501 -10.36 46.67 -35.35
CA SER A 501 -10.29 47.85 -34.48
C SER A 501 -10.32 47.51 -32.99
N GLU A 502 -10.93 46.39 -32.62
CA GLU A 502 -11.13 46.01 -31.22
C GLU A 502 -9.99 45.18 -30.64
N LEU A 503 -9.08 44.67 -31.47
CA LEU A 503 -8.03 43.72 -31.06
C LEU A 503 -7.15 44.26 -29.92
N ARG A 504 -6.78 45.54 -29.99
CA ARG A 504 -5.91 46.18 -28.98
C ARG A 504 -6.63 46.37 -27.66
N ASP A 505 -7.90 46.75 -27.71
CA ASP A 505 -8.71 46.96 -26.51
C ASP A 505 -9.02 45.61 -25.84
N GLN A 506 -9.38 44.59 -26.63
CA GLN A 506 -9.57 43.23 -26.13
C GLN A 506 -8.28 42.65 -25.51
N THR A 507 -7.11 42.94 -26.09
CA THR A 507 -5.82 42.54 -25.52
C THR A 507 -5.59 43.20 -24.16
N LYS A 508 -5.82 44.52 -24.04
CA LYS A 508 -5.66 45.26 -22.78
C LYS A 508 -6.63 44.78 -21.70
N VAL A 509 -7.89 44.55 -22.05
CA VAL A 509 -8.89 43.99 -21.13
C VAL A 509 -8.43 42.64 -20.59
N MET A 510 -7.99 41.73 -21.48
CA MET A 510 -7.52 40.41 -21.07
C MET A 510 -6.26 40.46 -20.21
N GLN A 511 -5.33 41.39 -20.47
CA GLN A 511 -4.15 41.60 -19.63
C GLN A 511 -4.53 42.09 -18.23
N ASN A 512 -5.40 43.10 -18.15
CA ASN A 512 -5.84 43.68 -16.88
C ASN A 512 -6.57 42.67 -16.01
N GLU A 513 -7.49 41.91 -16.59
CA GLU A 513 -8.21 40.84 -15.89
C GLU A 513 -7.28 39.72 -15.39
N TYR A 514 -6.28 39.31 -16.18
CA TYR A 514 -5.31 38.29 -15.77
C TYR A 514 -4.48 38.77 -14.56
N VAL A 515 -3.98 40.01 -14.62
CA VAL A 515 -3.24 40.63 -13.52
C VAL A 515 -4.14 40.84 -12.29
N ALA A 516 -5.40 41.23 -12.50
CA ALA A 516 -6.36 41.45 -11.41
C ALA A 516 -6.63 40.17 -10.61
N GLU A 517 -6.74 39.00 -11.27
CA GLU A 517 -6.94 37.72 -10.59
C GLU A 517 -5.77 37.39 -9.65
N VAL A 518 -4.53 37.54 -10.12
CA VAL A 518 -3.32 37.30 -9.32
C VAL A 518 -3.22 38.31 -8.18
N LYS A 519 -3.52 39.58 -8.44
CA LYS A 519 -3.54 40.64 -7.43
C LYS A 519 -4.57 40.37 -6.34
N ALA A 520 -5.74 39.86 -6.69
CA ALA A 520 -6.77 39.49 -5.71
C ALA A 520 -6.29 38.37 -4.78
N LYS A 521 -5.64 37.33 -5.33
CA LYS A 521 -5.03 36.24 -4.53
C LYS A 521 -3.97 36.78 -3.57
N LEU A 522 -3.13 37.70 -4.03
CA LEU A 522 -2.10 38.33 -3.20
C LEU A 522 -2.69 39.12 -2.01
N VAL A 523 -3.77 39.87 -2.23
CA VAL A 523 -4.45 40.62 -1.17
C VAL A 523 -5.01 39.68 -0.10
N VAL A 524 -5.63 38.57 -0.51
CA VAL A 524 -6.14 37.55 0.42
C VAL A 524 -4.99 36.94 1.23
N SER A 525 -3.91 36.50 0.58
CA SER A 525 -2.76 35.92 1.28
C SER A 525 -2.07 36.90 2.22
N GLN A 526 -2.02 38.19 1.87
CA GLN A 526 -1.47 39.23 2.74
C GLN A 526 -2.33 39.42 4.00
N ALA A 527 -3.66 39.48 3.86
CA ALA A 527 -4.57 39.59 4.99
C ALA A 527 -4.50 38.37 5.92
N GLU A 528 -4.39 37.16 5.36
CA GLU A 528 -4.18 35.93 6.12
C GLU A 528 -2.84 35.92 6.89
N PHE A 529 -1.77 36.42 6.25
CA PHE A 529 -0.47 36.57 6.88
C PHE A 529 -0.50 37.57 8.05
N GLU A 530 -1.07 38.75 7.84
CA GLU A 530 -1.20 39.79 8.87
C GLU A 530 -2.03 39.31 10.06
N LYS A 531 -3.15 38.62 9.80
CA LYS A 531 -3.96 37.99 10.84
C LYS A 531 -3.16 36.96 11.64
N THR A 532 -2.53 36.00 10.96
CA THR A 532 -1.77 34.93 11.63
C THR A 532 -0.60 35.50 12.43
N ARG A 533 0.06 36.53 11.91
CA ARG A 533 1.12 37.25 12.63
C ARG A 533 0.59 37.89 13.91
N HIS A 534 -0.55 38.59 13.84
CA HIS A 534 -1.17 39.22 14.99
C HIS A 534 -1.59 38.19 16.04
N ASP A 535 -2.21 37.09 15.63
CA ASP A 535 -2.62 35.99 16.53
C ASP A 535 -1.40 35.43 17.30
N VAL A 536 -0.26 35.26 16.62
CA VAL A 536 0.98 34.79 17.26
C VAL A 536 1.57 35.85 18.20
N GLU A 537 1.58 37.12 17.82
CA GLU A 537 2.03 38.23 18.68
C GLU A 537 1.15 38.36 19.93
N GLU A 538 -0.17 38.20 19.79
CA GLU A 538 -1.14 38.21 20.89
C GLU A 538 -0.93 37.05 21.85
N ILE A 539 -0.76 35.82 21.33
CA ILE A 539 -0.44 34.64 22.15
C ILE A 539 0.90 34.84 22.88
N ALA A 540 1.91 35.37 22.18
CA ALA A 540 3.22 35.64 22.78
C ALA A 540 3.15 36.71 23.88
N ALA A 541 2.31 37.74 23.71
CA ALA A 541 2.09 38.79 24.70
C ALA A 541 1.31 38.28 25.92
N LYS A 542 0.23 37.51 25.70
CA LYS A 542 -0.60 36.93 26.77
C LYS A 542 0.17 35.93 27.63
N LYS A 543 1.06 35.13 27.02
CA LYS A 543 1.79 34.05 27.69
C LYS A 543 3.22 34.42 28.09
N LYS A 544 3.59 35.70 28.12
CA LYS A 544 4.98 36.16 28.35
C LYS A 544 5.62 35.62 29.65
N GLY A 545 4.81 35.31 30.68
CA GLY A 545 5.24 34.62 31.91
C GLY A 545 5.09 33.09 31.90
N GLU A 546 4.14 32.54 31.14
CA GLU A 546 3.84 31.11 31.02
C GLU A 546 4.70 30.39 29.97
N LEU A 547 5.30 31.10 29.00
CA LEU A 547 6.12 30.54 27.91
C LEU A 547 7.39 29.80 28.41
N VAL A 548 7.70 29.93 29.68
CA VAL A 548 8.86 29.34 30.36
C VAL A 548 8.43 28.16 31.26
N TRP A 549 7.16 27.72 31.17
CA TRP A 549 6.60 26.59 31.95
C TRP A 549 7.50 25.34 31.89
N TRP A 550 8.05 25.05 30.71
CA TRP A 550 8.90 23.89 30.48
C TRP A 550 10.24 23.98 31.25
N VAL A 551 10.75 25.18 31.53
CA VAL A 551 11.96 25.34 32.36
C VAL A 551 11.66 25.03 33.82
N THR A 552 10.52 25.49 34.33
CA THR A 552 10.06 25.17 35.70
C THR A 552 9.81 23.67 35.81
N ALA A 553 9.12 23.09 34.84
CA ALA A 553 8.85 21.65 34.77
C ALA A 553 10.13 20.80 34.72
N VAL A 554 11.10 21.17 33.87
CA VAL A 554 12.39 20.43 33.80
C VAL A 554 13.14 20.56 35.12
N ARG A 555 13.10 21.72 35.79
CA ARG A 555 13.71 21.91 37.11
C ARG A 555 13.05 21.02 38.18
N GLU A 556 11.73 20.88 38.17
CA GLU A 556 11.03 20.00 39.10
C GLU A 556 11.37 18.52 38.87
N VAL A 557 11.46 18.11 37.60
CA VAL A 557 11.87 16.74 37.24
C VAL A 557 13.34 16.48 37.62
N ASP A 558 14.21 17.48 37.51
CA ASP A 558 15.63 17.35 37.88
C ASP A 558 15.86 17.24 39.40
N LEU A 559 14.98 17.86 40.21
CA LEU A 559 15.02 17.77 41.68
C LEU A 559 14.57 16.41 42.22
N ASP A 560 13.82 15.63 41.43
CA ASP A 560 13.37 14.29 41.78
C ASP A 560 14.33 13.24 41.17
N THR A 561 15.11 12.58 42.01
CA THR A 561 16.13 11.61 41.59
C THR A 561 15.55 10.39 40.87
N GLY A 562 14.26 10.07 41.08
CA GLY A 562 13.56 9.01 40.36
C GLY A 562 13.12 9.42 38.96
N LEU A 563 12.59 10.63 38.82
CA LEU A 563 12.05 11.15 37.55
C LEU A 563 13.13 11.70 36.60
N SER A 564 14.21 12.27 37.15
CA SER A 564 15.34 12.81 36.38
C SER A 564 16.00 11.75 35.47
N ALA A 565 15.97 10.47 35.88
CA ALA A 565 16.46 9.35 35.08
C ALA A 565 15.47 8.85 34.02
N GLN A 566 14.15 8.96 34.27
CA GLN A 566 13.10 8.43 33.40
C GLN A 566 12.77 9.35 32.22
N LEU A 567 12.79 10.67 32.43
CA LEU A 567 12.40 11.64 31.41
C LEU A 567 13.31 11.59 30.15
N PRO A 568 14.66 11.57 30.25
CA PRO A 568 15.53 11.45 29.08
C PRO A 568 15.33 10.14 28.31
N GLN A 569 15.15 9.01 29.02
CA GLN A 569 14.94 7.70 28.41
C GLN A 569 13.66 7.69 27.58
N ARG A 570 12.56 8.20 28.14
CA ARG A 570 11.27 8.28 27.44
C ARG A 570 11.32 9.17 26.20
N ILE A 571 11.98 10.33 26.29
CA ILE A 571 12.19 11.22 25.14
C ILE A 571 12.99 10.50 24.05
N GLN A 572 14.03 9.76 24.42
CA GLN A 572 14.83 9.00 23.45
C GLN A 572 14.02 7.87 22.79
N THR A 573 13.24 7.10 23.56
CA THR A 573 12.39 6.02 23.03
C THR A 573 11.36 6.54 22.04
N GLU A 574 10.57 7.55 22.41
CA GLU A 574 9.52 8.09 21.54
C GLU A 574 10.08 8.79 20.28
N LEU A 575 11.26 9.42 20.38
CA LEU A 575 11.94 9.95 19.20
C LEU A 575 12.46 8.83 18.28
N LEU A 576 13.02 7.74 18.82
CA LEU A 576 13.54 6.62 18.03
C LEU A 576 12.44 5.82 17.33
N ASP A 577 11.32 5.60 18.01
CA ASP A 577 10.16 4.86 17.49
C ASP A 577 9.52 5.60 16.32
N ALA A 578 9.34 6.91 16.46
CA ALA A 578 8.76 7.73 15.41
C ALA A 578 9.62 7.83 14.13
N TYR A 579 10.90 7.49 14.19
CA TYR A 579 11.83 7.51 13.05
C TYR A 579 12.28 6.12 12.58
N HIS A 580 11.58 5.05 12.97
CA HIS A 580 11.91 3.66 12.60
C HIS A 580 13.38 3.28 12.87
N GLY A 581 13.93 3.73 14.00
CA GLY A 581 15.28 3.35 14.45
C GLY A 581 16.43 3.88 13.58
N ARG A 582 16.21 4.84 12.69
CA ARG A 582 17.31 5.49 11.95
C ARG A 582 17.89 6.65 12.76
N LYS A 583 19.07 6.44 13.35
CA LYS A 583 19.89 7.53 13.89
C LYS A 583 20.38 8.41 12.75
N ASN A 584 19.62 9.45 12.42
CA ASN A 584 20.11 10.50 11.53
C ASN A 584 21.01 11.44 12.33
N GLN A 585 22.09 11.97 11.74
CA GLN A 585 23.06 12.86 12.44
C GLN A 585 22.44 14.17 12.98
N ARG A 586 21.17 14.46 12.66
CA ARG A 586 20.44 15.66 13.08
C ARG A 586 19.38 15.43 14.16
N SER A 587 19.19 14.21 14.65
CA SER A 587 18.19 13.98 15.71
C SER A 587 18.70 14.47 17.07
N LEU A 588 17.86 15.18 17.81
CA LEU A 588 18.08 15.62 19.18
C LEU A 588 18.20 14.45 20.17
N CYS A 589 17.83 13.24 19.76
CA CYS A 589 17.93 12.01 20.56
C CYS A 589 19.33 11.81 21.19
N SER A 590 20.42 12.07 20.46
CA SER A 590 21.78 11.93 21.01
C SER A 590 22.22 13.08 21.92
N SER A 591 21.51 14.21 21.88
CA SER A 591 21.85 15.41 22.68
C SER A 591 21.13 15.46 24.04
N VAL A 592 20.04 14.70 24.21
CA VAL A 592 19.29 14.64 25.47
C VAL A 592 19.87 13.53 26.34
N THR A 593 20.84 13.84 27.19
CA THR A 593 21.50 12.84 28.07
C THR A 593 21.05 12.90 29.52
N SER A 594 20.52 14.03 29.99
CA SER A 594 20.01 14.23 31.35
C SER A 594 18.88 15.27 31.35
N ALA A 595 18.08 15.33 32.43
CA ALA A 595 17.06 16.36 32.59
C ALA A 595 17.66 17.78 32.60
N ALA A 596 18.78 17.98 33.30
CA ALA A 596 19.54 19.24 33.23
C ALA A 596 20.05 19.57 31.81
N GLY A 597 20.52 18.56 31.06
CA GLY A 597 20.96 18.71 29.67
C GLY A 597 19.83 19.07 28.71
N LEU A 598 18.63 18.54 28.94
CA LEU A 598 17.42 18.83 28.16
C LEU A 598 17.09 20.32 28.17
N LYS A 599 17.26 20.99 29.32
CA LYS A 599 17.04 22.44 29.43
C LYS A 599 17.90 23.22 28.43
N PHE A 600 19.21 22.94 28.41
CA PHE A 600 20.14 23.63 27.51
C PHE A 600 19.87 23.33 26.02
N VAL A 601 19.49 22.08 25.71
CA VAL A 601 19.14 21.69 24.33
C VAL A 601 17.88 22.42 23.87
N LEU A 602 16.81 22.43 24.67
CA LEU A 602 15.57 23.14 24.33
C LEU A 602 15.78 24.64 24.22
N GLU A 603 16.53 25.25 25.14
CA GLU A 603 16.85 26.68 25.11
C GLU A 603 17.61 27.05 23.83
N ARG A 604 18.61 26.25 23.45
CA ARG A 604 19.38 26.43 22.20
C ARG A 604 18.47 26.32 20.97
N GLU A 605 17.68 25.26 20.86
CA GLU A 605 16.85 25.00 19.68
C GLU A 605 15.69 26.00 19.55
N LEU A 606 15.03 26.39 20.66
CA LEU A 606 13.98 27.41 20.66
C LEU A 606 14.55 28.79 20.31
N THR A 607 15.72 29.16 20.83
CA THR A 607 16.40 30.42 20.47
C THR A 607 16.79 30.41 19.00
N ALA A 608 17.36 29.31 18.50
CA ALA A 608 17.71 29.18 17.08
C ALA A 608 16.47 29.25 16.17
N MET A 609 15.35 28.66 16.59
CA MET A 609 14.07 28.71 15.87
C MET A 609 13.51 30.14 15.83
N ASP A 610 13.54 30.86 16.95
CA ASP A 610 13.05 32.25 17.03
C ASP A 610 13.92 33.21 16.21
N THR A 611 15.25 33.04 16.22
CA THR A 611 16.15 33.82 15.35
C THR A 611 15.81 33.61 13.87
N LYS A 612 15.67 32.35 13.43
CA LYS A 612 15.29 32.02 12.04
C LYS A 612 13.90 32.56 11.68
N ARG A 613 12.95 32.54 12.63
CA ARG A 613 11.61 33.12 12.45
C ARG A 613 11.71 34.63 12.23
N LYS A 614 12.49 35.34 13.05
CA LYS A 614 12.70 36.79 12.91
C LYS A 614 13.34 37.15 11.59
N GLU A 615 14.42 36.45 11.21
CA GLU A 615 15.07 36.64 9.90
C GLU A 615 14.10 36.45 8.72
N LEU A 616 13.25 35.41 8.78
CA LEU A 616 12.22 35.19 7.76
C LEU A 616 11.15 36.29 7.75
N LEU A 617 10.67 36.72 8.92
CA LEU A 617 9.68 37.79 9.03
C LEU A 617 10.24 39.13 8.53
N ASP A 618 11.46 39.49 8.91
CA ASP A 618 12.14 40.70 8.44
C ASP A 618 12.29 40.67 6.91
N ARG A 619 12.66 39.51 6.35
CA ARG A 619 12.70 39.34 4.89
C ARG A 619 11.31 39.50 4.27
N LEU A 620 10.27 38.87 4.79
CA LEU A 620 8.92 38.98 4.24
C LEU A 620 8.36 40.41 4.31
N LEU A 621 8.66 41.15 5.39
CA LEU A 621 8.24 42.53 5.56
C LEU A 621 9.05 43.52 4.70
N SER A 622 10.27 43.13 4.31
CA SER A 622 11.07 43.91 3.35
C SER A 622 10.53 43.83 1.93
N LEU A 623 9.74 42.79 1.59
CA LEU A 623 9.16 42.65 0.26
C LEU A 623 8.06 43.68 0.01
N PRO A 624 7.89 44.14 -1.25
CA PRO A 624 6.97 45.22 -1.60
C PRO A 624 5.46 44.90 -1.38
N GLY A 625 5.12 43.66 -1.03
CA GLY A 625 3.75 43.25 -0.72
C GLY A 625 2.80 43.46 -1.90
N SER A 626 1.69 44.16 -1.67
CA SER A 626 0.69 44.49 -2.70
C SER A 626 1.08 45.64 -3.64
N LYS A 627 2.26 46.25 -3.48
CA LYS A 627 2.73 47.32 -4.38
C LYS A 627 3.03 46.74 -5.77
N PRO A 628 2.70 47.47 -6.85
CA PRO A 628 3.02 47.01 -8.19
C PRO A 628 4.55 46.89 -8.34
N PRO A 629 5.06 45.83 -9.00
CA PRO A 629 6.48 45.64 -9.21
C PRO A 629 7.03 46.73 -10.14
N THR A 630 8.28 47.12 -9.91
CA THR A 630 9.00 48.02 -10.81
C THR A 630 9.44 47.29 -12.08
N ALA A 631 9.82 48.04 -13.13
CA ALA A 631 10.32 47.43 -14.36
C ALA A 631 11.58 46.59 -14.13
N ASP A 632 12.43 47.01 -13.20
CA ASP A 632 13.66 46.31 -12.82
C ASP A 632 13.34 45.00 -12.08
N ASP A 633 12.36 45.00 -11.17
CA ASP A 633 11.89 43.78 -10.48
C ASP A 633 11.40 42.73 -11.48
N VAL A 634 10.65 43.18 -12.50
CA VAL A 634 10.14 42.31 -13.57
C VAL A 634 11.29 41.78 -14.43
N ALA A 635 12.29 42.60 -14.74
CA ALA A 635 13.45 42.18 -15.53
C ALA A 635 14.31 41.15 -14.80
N ILE A 636 14.59 41.37 -13.51
CA ILE A 636 15.36 40.45 -12.66
C ILE A 636 14.59 39.14 -12.49
N SER A 637 13.30 39.20 -12.14
CA SER A 637 12.45 38.01 -12.00
C SER A 637 12.30 37.24 -13.32
N GLY A 638 12.18 37.96 -14.44
CA GLY A 638 12.07 37.38 -15.78
C GLY A 638 13.32 36.64 -16.26
N ASN A 639 14.50 37.02 -15.77
CA ASN A 639 15.80 36.41 -16.12
C ASN A 639 16.41 35.56 -14.99
N CYS A 640 15.72 35.41 -13.86
CA CYS A 640 16.20 34.64 -12.72
C CYS A 640 16.46 33.18 -13.07
N GLN A 641 17.72 32.75 -12.92
CA GLN A 641 18.16 31.37 -13.18
C GLN A 641 17.44 30.30 -12.35
N LYS A 642 16.90 30.67 -11.18
CA LYS A 642 16.17 29.74 -10.29
C LYS A 642 14.68 29.65 -10.64
N CYS A 643 14.05 30.74 -11.07
CA CYS A 643 12.68 30.72 -11.59
C CYS A 643 12.59 30.07 -12.97
N ARG A 644 13.64 30.24 -13.77
CA ARG A 644 13.71 29.81 -15.17
C ARG A 644 15.10 29.21 -15.46
N PRO A 645 15.23 27.88 -15.48
CA PRO A 645 16.53 27.21 -15.65
C PRO A 645 17.29 27.58 -16.93
N ASP A 646 16.57 27.99 -17.97
CA ASP A 646 17.12 28.37 -19.27
C ASP A 646 17.66 29.81 -19.33
N ARG A 647 17.66 30.54 -18.20
CA ARG A 647 18.12 31.94 -18.09
C ARG A 647 19.37 32.04 -17.23
N THR A 648 20.19 33.05 -17.49
CA THR A 648 21.50 33.27 -16.84
C THR A 648 21.55 34.54 -15.99
N GLY A 649 20.40 35.12 -15.65
CA GLY A 649 20.33 36.33 -14.84
C GLY A 649 20.44 36.06 -13.35
N ASP A 650 20.62 37.14 -12.60
CA ASP A 650 20.73 37.12 -11.14
C ASP A 650 19.50 36.51 -10.45
N ILE A 651 19.70 35.97 -9.25
CA ILE A 651 18.63 35.37 -8.47
C ILE A 651 17.69 36.47 -7.98
N CYS A 652 16.40 36.36 -8.30
CA CYS A 652 15.42 37.35 -7.88
C CYS A 652 15.15 37.30 -6.36
N GLU A 653 14.64 38.40 -5.82
CA GLU A 653 14.39 38.57 -4.39
C GLU A 653 13.48 37.48 -3.80
N HIS A 654 12.53 36.96 -4.58
CA HIS A 654 11.64 35.87 -4.17
C HIS A 654 12.41 34.55 -4.01
N CYS A 655 13.26 34.20 -4.97
CA CYS A 655 14.08 33.00 -4.93
C CYS A 655 15.17 33.08 -3.85
N GLU A 656 15.71 34.26 -3.58
CA GLU A 656 16.59 34.50 -2.45
C GLU A 656 15.87 34.31 -1.11
N SER A 657 14.57 34.59 -1.04
CA SER A 657 13.77 34.43 0.19
C SER A 657 13.58 32.96 0.57
N GLU A 658 13.66 32.04 -0.39
CA GLU A 658 13.46 30.61 -0.18
C GLU A 658 14.49 30.00 0.79
N LYS A 659 15.71 30.55 0.87
CA LYS A 659 16.73 30.08 1.82
C LYS A 659 16.29 30.29 3.28
N PHE A 660 15.58 31.39 3.56
CA PHE A 660 15.03 31.69 4.89
C PHE A 660 13.83 30.80 5.20
N PHE A 661 12.96 30.55 4.22
CA PHE A 661 11.87 29.58 4.35
C PHE A 661 12.39 28.18 4.67
N SER A 662 13.36 27.67 3.91
CA SER A 662 13.96 26.35 4.14
C SER A 662 14.69 26.30 5.49
N ALA A 663 15.39 27.37 5.90
CA ALA A 663 16.07 27.43 7.19
C ALA A 663 15.08 27.34 8.37
N TYR A 664 13.97 28.07 8.30
CA TYR A 664 12.91 28.05 9.31
C TYR A 664 12.11 26.73 9.28
N GLU A 665 11.77 26.23 8.10
CA GLU A 665 11.07 24.95 7.91
C GLU A 665 11.86 23.79 8.52
N LYS A 666 13.18 23.75 8.31
CA LYS A 666 14.08 22.74 8.90
C LYS A 666 14.21 22.86 10.43
N ALA A 667 13.90 24.01 11.01
CA ALA A 667 13.86 24.20 12.46
C ALA A 667 12.48 23.81 13.04
N LEU A 668 11.40 24.11 12.32
CA LEU A 668 10.02 23.91 12.77
C LEU A 668 9.52 22.48 12.55
N PHE A 669 9.91 21.84 11.44
CA PHE A 669 9.43 20.52 11.03
C PHE A 669 10.57 19.53 10.85
N TYR A 670 10.25 18.26 11.06
CA TYR A 670 11.11 17.17 10.58
C TYR A 670 10.77 16.88 9.11
N VAL A 671 11.73 17.13 8.22
CA VAL A 671 11.56 16.91 6.78
C VAL A 671 12.13 15.56 6.38
N ARG A 672 11.26 14.64 5.93
CA ARG A 672 11.69 13.36 5.35
C ARG A 672 11.98 13.55 3.86
N GLU A 673 13.24 13.43 3.46
CA GLU A 673 13.60 13.37 2.04
C GLU A 673 12.93 12.15 1.41
N LYS A 674 12.10 12.36 0.39
CA LYS A 674 11.62 11.26 -0.45
C LYS A 674 12.83 10.73 -1.22
N ASN A 675 13.13 9.44 -1.07
CA ASN A 675 14.03 8.75 -1.99
C ASN A 675 13.42 8.84 -3.40
N ILE A 676 13.92 9.77 -4.22
CA ILE A 676 13.55 9.88 -5.64
C ILE A 676 14.30 8.75 -6.37
N ASN A 677 13.75 7.54 -6.30
CA ASN A 677 14.09 6.43 -7.19
C ASN A 677 12.79 5.70 -7.55
N SER A 678 11.80 6.44 -8.07
CA SER A 678 10.65 5.92 -8.83
C SER A 678 9.56 7.00 -9.01
N ALA A 679 9.77 7.95 -9.91
CA ALA A 679 8.66 8.69 -10.51
C ALA A 679 9.09 9.27 -11.86
N THR A 680 8.53 8.72 -12.94
CA THR A 680 8.48 9.39 -14.24
C THR A 680 7.86 10.78 -14.09
N PRO A 681 8.41 11.83 -14.72
CA PRO A 681 7.88 13.17 -14.59
C PRO A 681 6.51 13.24 -15.27
N SER A 682 5.45 13.42 -14.48
CA SER A 682 4.13 13.79 -15.01
C SER A 682 4.16 15.28 -15.37
N THR A 683 4.12 15.57 -16.67
CA THR A 683 3.90 16.91 -17.21
C THR A 683 2.49 17.39 -16.88
N SER A 684 2.32 18.15 -15.81
CA SER A 684 1.15 19.04 -15.63
C SER A 684 1.42 20.35 -16.36
N ARG A 685 0.43 20.80 -17.14
CA ARG A 685 0.52 21.83 -18.18
C ARG A 685 0.35 23.28 -17.67
N ASP A 686 0.55 23.52 -16.38
CA ASP A 686 0.56 24.86 -15.79
C ASP A 686 2.00 25.21 -15.40
N GLY A 687 2.58 26.18 -16.11
CA GLY A 687 3.96 26.63 -15.99
C GLY A 687 4.26 27.37 -14.68
N VAL A 688 4.14 26.70 -13.56
CA VAL A 688 4.81 27.04 -12.30
C VAL A 688 5.62 25.82 -11.92
N VAL A 689 6.92 25.85 -12.25
CA VAL A 689 7.87 24.88 -11.71
C VAL A 689 7.98 25.18 -10.22
N ALA A 690 7.13 24.52 -9.43
CA ALA A 690 7.30 24.46 -7.99
C ALA A 690 8.55 23.61 -7.72
N HIS A 691 9.71 24.26 -7.63
CA HIS A 691 10.87 23.71 -6.94
C HIS A 691 10.57 23.71 -5.43
N GLY A 692 9.59 22.90 -5.02
CA GLY A 692 9.42 22.53 -3.63
C GLY A 692 10.15 21.22 -3.41
N GLU A 693 11.15 21.22 -2.53
CA GLU A 693 11.67 19.99 -1.90
C GLU A 693 10.49 19.29 -1.20
N GLY A 694 9.77 18.45 -1.96
CA GLY A 694 8.49 17.85 -1.57
C GLY A 694 8.64 16.69 -0.58
N GLY A 695 9.20 16.97 0.59
CA GLY A 695 9.21 16.09 1.74
C GLY A 695 7.84 16.05 2.43
N VAL A 696 7.52 14.94 3.09
CA VAL A 696 6.39 14.91 4.03
C VAL A 696 6.83 15.69 5.26
N ARG A 697 6.11 16.78 5.58
CA ARG A 697 6.31 17.56 6.80
C ARG A 697 5.79 16.76 7.98
N LEU A 698 6.70 16.34 8.86
CA LEU A 698 6.37 15.72 10.13
C LEU A 698 6.57 16.72 11.26
N GLN A 699 5.92 16.45 12.39
CA GLN A 699 6.06 17.25 13.60
C GLN A 699 7.54 17.43 13.97
N GLY A 700 7.95 18.65 14.32
CA GLY A 700 9.32 18.95 14.75
C GLY A 700 9.69 18.25 16.05
N GLU A 701 10.97 17.90 16.21
CA GLU A 701 11.44 17.20 17.42
C GLU A 701 11.27 18.04 18.69
N VAL A 702 11.47 19.37 18.62
CA VAL A 702 11.27 20.29 19.76
C VAL A 702 9.81 20.28 20.23
N GLU A 703 8.86 20.34 19.30
CA GLU A 703 7.43 20.31 19.64
C GLU A 703 7.04 18.96 20.26
N ARG A 704 7.56 17.86 19.71
CA ARG A 704 7.33 16.53 20.26
C ARG A 704 7.90 16.40 21.68
N ILE A 705 9.13 16.87 21.91
CA ILE A 705 9.75 16.88 23.24
C ILE A 705 8.88 17.66 24.24
N LEU A 706 8.38 18.85 23.87
CA LEU A 706 7.51 19.65 24.74
C LEU A 706 6.17 18.94 25.02
N ARG A 707 5.59 18.23 24.06
CA ARG A 707 4.38 17.41 24.29
C ARG A 707 4.64 16.20 25.19
N ILE A 708 5.80 15.55 25.05
CA ILE A 708 6.23 14.47 25.93
C ILE A 708 6.37 14.98 27.36
N LEU A 709 7.06 16.11 27.53
CA LEU A 709 7.21 16.76 28.84
C LEU A 709 5.84 17.08 29.47
N LEU A 710 4.91 17.66 28.70
CA LEU A 710 3.57 17.96 29.18
C LEU A 710 2.79 16.69 29.58
N THR A 711 2.88 15.63 28.77
CA THR A 711 2.20 14.36 29.04
C THR A 711 2.81 13.64 30.24
N PHE A 712 4.13 13.74 30.40
CA PHE A 712 4.86 13.18 31.53
C PHE A 712 4.42 13.83 32.85
N LEU A 713 4.36 15.17 32.90
CA LEU A 713 3.89 15.91 34.08
C LEU A 713 2.44 15.59 34.45
N ARG A 714 1.56 15.49 33.43
CA ARG A 714 0.14 15.11 33.64
C ARG A 714 -0.02 13.74 34.28
N ARG A 715 0.86 12.78 33.96
CA ARG A 715 0.84 11.42 34.52
C ARG A 715 1.44 11.34 35.92
N THR A 716 2.37 12.23 36.27
CA THR A 716 3.00 12.27 37.59
C THR A 716 2.20 13.07 38.63
N SER A 717 1.03 13.62 38.26
CA SER A 717 0.07 14.30 39.14
C SER A 717 0.69 15.35 40.07
N ARG A 718 1.60 16.19 39.56
CA ARG A 718 2.12 17.34 40.30
C ARG A 718 1.73 18.66 39.63
N ASP A 719 1.35 19.57 40.51
CA ASP A 719 0.89 20.95 40.32
C ASP A 719 -0.15 21.17 39.21
N GLN A 720 -1.42 21.18 39.62
CA GLN A 720 -2.56 21.48 38.75
C GLN A 720 -2.44 22.87 38.09
N MET A 721 -1.72 23.82 38.74
CA MET A 721 -1.43 25.16 38.20
C MET A 721 -0.37 25.22 37.09
N LEU A 722 0.51 24.21 36.94
CA LEU A 722 1.48 24.15 35.84
C LEU A 722 0.93 23.39 34.61
N VAL A 723 -0.15 22.62 34.82
CA VAL A 723 -0.76 21.74 33.83
C VAL A 723 -1.97 22.40 33.13
N GLU A 724 -2.70 23.27 33.85
CA GLU A 724 -3.70 24.22 33.31
C GLU A 724 -3.01 25.36 32.55
#